data_AF-A0AAD8W9H3-F1
#
_entry.id   AF-A0AAD8W9H3-F1
#
_cell.length_a   1.000
_cell.length_b   1.000
_cell.length_c   1.000
_cell.angle_alpha   90.00
_cell.angle_beta   90.00
_cell.angle_gamma   90.00
#
_symmetry.space_group_name_H-M   'P 1'
#
loop_
_entity.id
_entity.type
_entity.pdbx_description
1 polymer ?
#
loop_
_entity_poly.entity_id
_entity_poly.type
_entity_poly.pdbx_seq_one_letter_code
_entity_poly.pdbx_strand_id
1 'polypeptide(L)'
;MASLWHVSVVVFVVLVLLGGSDANPASPHRSQLDVNHKKPLQTFRPFNIAHRGSNGEIPEETAAAYLRAIEEGADFIETDILASKDGHLICFHDVTLDATTDIADRAEFAGRKRTYEVERANVTGWFVVDFTLSELKSLRVKQRYTFRDQQYNWKYKIITFDEFILIALYAERVVGIYPEIKSPIFINQYVKWSGGKKFEDKFVETLQKYGYKGEYMSEDWLKKPLFIQSFAPTSLIYISNMTNSPKLLLIDDTTARTQDTNQSYSEITSNGYLTFIRNYVIGIGPWKDTVISAVSNHLGHLTDLVARAHALNLQVHPYTFRNENSFLHFNFHQDPYAEYEYWISIIGVDGLFTDFTGSLHSLGSFDAFPTFKGHVSFIVLVLLGGSDGNPVAPHQSQLDVNHKKPLQTFRPYNIAHRGSNGEIPEETAAAYSRAIEEGADFIETDILASKDGHLICFHDVTLDATTDIADRAEFAGRRRTYEVERENVTGWFVVDFTLSELKSLRVKQRYIFRDQQYNWKYKIITFDEFIMIALYADRVVGIYPEMKNPIFINEHVKWSGGKKFEDKFVETLTKYGYKGEYMSEDWLKQPLFIQCYAPTSLIYISNMTKSPKLLLIDDTTVRTQDTNQSYYDITSDDYLKFIRKYVTGIGPWKDTVVPPENNYLGPPTDLVARAHALNLQVHPYTFRNENSFLHFNFHQDPYAEYEYWLSKIGVDGLFTDFTGSLHKYQDWTAPHQMKAKNAEALLYQISYMLKDDGY
;
A
#
# COMPACT_ATOMS: atom_id res chain seq x y z
N MET A 1 -68.29 33.73 11.98
CA MET A 1 -67.90 32.31 12.06
C MET A 1 -66.47 32.22 11.52
N ALA A 2 -65.41 32.51 12.30
CA ALA A 2 -64.75 31.65 13.31
C ALA A 2 -64.32 30.29 12.68
N SER A 3 -63.10 30.17 12.15
CA SER A 3 -61.85 29.71 12.80
C SER A 3 -61.87 28.24 13.23
N LEU A 4 -60.84 27.45 12.84
CA LEU A 4 -60.02 26.67 13.78
C LEU A 4 -58.91 25.87 13.07
N TRP A 5 -57.70 26.10 13.57
CA TRP A 5 -56.51 25.24 13.50
C TRP A 5 -56.72 23.96 14.33
N HIS A 6 -56.01 22.86 14.03
CA HIS A 6 -55.72 21.80 15.00
C HIS A 6 -54.25 21.40 14.94
N VAL A 7 -53.59 21.62 16.07
CA VAL A 7 -52.29 21.07 16.50
C VAL A 7 -52.57 19.73 17.19
N SER A 8 -51.66 18.76 17.08
CA SER A 8 -51.66 17.60 17.99
C SER A 8 -50.29 17.45 18.64
N VAL A 9 -50.34 17.62 19.96
CA VAL A 9 -49.27 17.50 20.95
C VAL A 9 -49.20 16.04 21.41
N VAL A 10 -47.99 15.48 21.48
CA VAL A 10 -47.70 14.19 22.13
C VAL A 10 -47.18 14.48 23.54
N VAL A 11 -47.84 13.95 24.56
CA VAL A 11 -47.38 13.98 25.95
C VAL A 11 -47.28 12.55 26.50
N PHE A 12 -46.11 12.31 27.09
CA PHE A 12 -45.64 11.17 27.86
C PHE A 12 -46.52 10.80 29.06
N VAL A 13 -46.55 9.50 29.40
CA VAL A 13 -46.77 9.04 30.78
C VAL A 13 -45.64 8.11 31.19
N VAL A 14 -44.95 8.50 32.26
CA VAL A 14 -43.92 7.78 33.00
C VAL A 14 -44.57 7.10 34.20
N LEU A 15 -44.15 5.88 34.54
CA LEU A 15 -44.35 5.28 35.86
C LEU A 15 -43.04 4.60 36.31
N VAL A 16 -42.74 4.78 37.60
CA VAL A 16 -41.39 4.83 38.19
C VAL A 16 -41.35 3.95 39.46
N LEU A 17 -40.24 3.19 39.59
CA LEU A 17 -39.59 2.61 40.80
C LEU A 17 -40.35 1.48 41.56
N LEU A 18 -39.74 0.48 42.23
CA LEU A 18 -38.56 0.41 43.12
C LEU A 18 -38.00 -1.03 43.28
N GLY A 19 -36.74 -1.17 43.74
CA GLY A 19 -36.27 -2.29 44.60
C GLY A 19 -35.28 -3.30 43.99
N GLY A 20 -34.03 -3.35 44.47
CA GLY A 20 -32.96 -4.20 43.92
C GLY A 20 -32.60 -5.46 44.74
N SER A 21 -31.66 -6.24 44.21
CA SER A 21 -30.62 -7.03 44.91
C SER A 21 -29.86 -7.92 43.91
N ASP A 22 -28.54 -7.99 44.05
CA ASP A 22 -27.61 -8.75 43.23
C ASP A 22 -27.94 -10.24 43.09
N ALA A 23 -27.97 -10.73 41.84
CA ALA A 23 -27.67 -12.12 41.49
C ALA A 23 -27.19 -12.19 40.03
N ASN A 24 -25.99 -12.75 39.84
CA ASN A 24 -25.26 -12.99 38.59
C ASN A 24 -26.14 -13.13 37.31
N PRO A 25 -25.89 -12.35 36.24
CA PRO A 25 -26.32 -12.74 34.93
C PRO A 25 -25.36 -13.82 34.42
N ALA A 26 -25.92 -15.02 34.24
CA ALA A 26 -25.34 -16.10 33.46
C ALA A 26 -24.73 -15.56 32.16
N SER A 27 -23.56 -16.10 31.84
CA SER A 27 -22.84 -15.90 30.59
C SER A 27 -23.81 -15.94 29.40
N PRO A 28 -23.80 -14.93 28.51
CA PRO A 28 -24.61 -15.02 27.30
C PRO A 28 -24.08 -16.19 26.47
N HIS A 29 -24.91 -17.22 26.30
CA HIS A 29 -24.80 -18.16 25.19
C HIS A 29 -24.64 -17.33 23.92
N ARG A 30 -23.42 -17.31 23.36
CA ARG A 30 -23.17 -16.77 22.03
C ARG A 30 -23.98 -17.62 21.07
N SER A 31 -25.07 -17.04 20.59
CA SER A 31 -25.79 -17.48 19.40
C SER A 31 -24.78 -17.79 18.30
N GLN A 32 -24.99 -18.91 17.61
CA GLN A 32 -24.39 -19.21 16.32
C GLN A 32 -24.22 -17.92 15.52
N LEU A 33 -22.96 -17.60 15.17
CA LEU A 33 -22.67 -16.56 14.20
C LEU A 33 -23.49 -16.89 12.95
N ASP A 34 -24.32 -15.95 12.51
CA ASP A 34 -25.15 -16.09 11.33
C ASP A 34 -24.25 -16.26 10.10
N VAL A 35 -23.96 -17.52 9.76
CA VAL A 35 -23.13 -17.93 8.62
C VAL A 35 -23.77 -17.60 7.27
N ASN A 36 -25.01 -17.10 7.23
CA ASN A 36 -25.74 -16.86 5.99
C ASN A 36 -25.51 -15.46 5.37
N HIS A 37 -24.73 -14.58 6.01
CA HIS A 37 -24.50 -13.20 5.54
C HIS A 37 -23.03 -12.80 5.42
N LYS A 38 -22.14 -13.72 5.01
CA LYS A 38 -20.74 -13.36 4.70
C LYS A 38 -20.64 -12.54 3.41
N LYS A 39 -19.72 -11.57 3.37
CA LYS A 39 -19.36 -10.89 2.11
C LYS A 39 -18.85 -11.95 1.10
N PRO A 40 -19.34 -11.94 -0.16
CA PRO A 40 -18.95 -12.91 -1.17
C PRO A 40 -17.49 -12.74 -1.59
N LEU A 41 -16.91 -13.78 -2.18
CA LEU A 41 -15.58 -13.76 -2.78
C LEU A 41 -15.55 -12.78 -3.98
N GLN A 42 -14.45 -12.04 -4.15
CA GLN A 42 -14.22 -11.21 -5.32
C GLN A 42 -13.74 -12.07 -6.50
N THR A 43 -14.45 -12.06 -7.63
CA THR A 43 -14.16 -12.94 -8.78
C THR A 43 -13.90 -12.20 -10.10
N PHE A 44 -13.85 -10.87 -10.07
CA PHE A 44 -13.71 -10.03 -11.28
C PHE A 44 -12.29 -9.49 -11.50
N ARG A 45 -11.34 -9.86 -10.63
CA ARG A 45 -9.91 -9.55 -10.73
C ARG A 45 -9.09 -10.82 -10.51
N PRO A 46 -7.79 -10.81 -10.87
CA PRO A 46 -6.91 -11.92 -10.52
C PRO A 46 -6.92 -12.20 -9.01
N PHE A 47 -6.89 -13.48 -8.64
CA PHE A 47 -6.94 -13.89 -7.24
C PHE A 47 -5.64 -13.54 -6.49
N ASN A 48 -5.81 -13.00 -5.28
CA ASN A 48 -4.76 -12.81 -4.30
C ASN A 48 -4.63 -14.10 -3.47
N ILE A 49 -3.58 -14.89 -3.69
CA ILE A 49 -3.41 -16.20 -3.06
C ILE A 49 -2.25 -16.14 -2.06
N ALA A 50 -2.57 -16.35 -0.78
CA ALA A 50 -1.61 -16.32 0.32
C ALA A 50 -0.75 -17.57 0.35
N HIS A 51 0.43 -17.52 -0.24
CA HIS A 51 1.35 -18.66 -0.29
C HIS A 51 1.79 -19.00 1.14
N ARG A 52 1.29 -20.11 1.69
CA ARG A 52 1.49 -20.55 3.08
C ARG A 52 1.09 -19.52 4.15
N GLY A 53 0.12 -18.66 3.83
CA GLY A 53 -0.28 -17.49 4.63
C GLY A 53 0.56 -16.24 4.33
N SER A 54 0.56 -15.24 5.22
CA SER A 54 1.40 -14.04 5.10
C SER A 54 2.82 -14.35 5.58
N ASN A 55 3.50 -15.26 4.85
CA ASN A 55 4.73 -15.90 5.31
C ASN A 55 5.98 -14.99 5.24
N GLY A 56 5.86 -13.86 4.52
CA GLY A 56 6.83 -12.76 4.51
C GLY A 56 6.98 -12.11 5.88
N GLU A 57 5.92 -12.14 6.70
CA GLU A 57 5.84 -11.48 8.00
C GLU A 57 5.85 -12.48 9.17
N ILE A 58 5.14 -13.60 9.03
CA ILE A 58 4.91 -14.59 10.09
C ILE A 58 5.40 -15.96 9.62
N PRO A 59 5.92 -16.86 10.48
CA PRO A 59 6.34 -18.20 10.06
C PRO A 59 5.24 -18.94 9.27
N GLU A 60 5.64 -19.50 8.13
CA GLU A 60 4.78 -20.20 7.16
C GLU A 60 3.94 -21.32 7.79
N GLU A 61 2.79 -21.63 7.18
CA GLU A 61 1.91 -22.74 7.55
C GLU A 61 1.35 -22.67 8.99
N THR A 62 1.44 -21.50 9.64
CA THR A 62 0.88 -21.29 10.98
C THR A 62 -0.50 -20.65 10.92
N ALA A 63 -1.35 -20.94 11.92
CA ALA A 63 -2.65 -20.28 12.05
C ALA A 63 -2.56 -18.75 12.07
N ALA A 64 -1.49 -18.21 12.66
CA ALA A 64 -1.24 -16.77 12.70
C ALA A 64 -0.95 -16.20 11.30
N ALA A 65 -0.14 -16.88 10.49
CA ALA A 65 0.12 -16.47 9.11
C ALA A 65 -1.16 -16.49 8.24
N TYR A 66 -2.04 -17.47 8.44
CA TYR A 66 -3.32 -17.54 7.72
C TYR A 66 -4.31 -16.46 8.13
N LEU A 67 -4.45 -16.22 9.45
CA LEU A 67 -5.32 -15.15 9.94
C LEU A 67 -4.83 -13.79 9.45
N ARG A 68 -3.52 -13.55 9.51
CA ARG A 68 -2.90 -12.35 8.96
C ARG A 68 -3.17 -12.17 7.47
N ALA A 69 -3.04 -13.24 6.67
CA ALA A 69 -3.38 -13.17 5.24
C ALA A 69 -4.86 -12.86 4.98
N ILE A 70 -5.77 -13.43 5.77
CA ILE A 70 -7.22 -13.14 5.66
C ILE A 70 -7.50 -11.67 5.96
N GLU A 71 -6.88 -11.14 7.02
CA GLU A 71 -6.95 -9.73 7.43
C GLU A 71 -6.40 -8.80 6.34
N GLU A 72 -5.29 -9.19 5.71
CA GLU A 72 -4.67 -8.48 4.59
C GLU A 72 -5.45 -8.58 3.26
N GLY A 73 -6.55 -9.33 3.25
CA GLY A 73 -7.46 -9.37 2.10
C GLY A 73 -7.17 -10.49 1.09
N ALA A 74 -6.50 -11.58 1.47
CA ALA A 74 -6.31 -12.74 0.60
C ALA A 74 -7.64 -13.35 0.14
N ASP A 75 -7.79 -13.61 -1.17
CA ASP A 75 -8.97 -14.32 -1.69
C ASP A 75 -8.91 -15.80 -1.31
N PHE A 76 -7.70 -16.36 -1.36
CA PHE A 76 -7.40 -17.73 -0.99
C PHE A 76 -6.24 -17.79 -0.02
N ILE A 77 -6.32 -18.69 0.97
CA ILE A 77 -5.14 -19.12 1.73
C ILE A 77 -4.65 -20.47 1.19
N GLU A 78 -3.35 -20.58 0.97
CA GLU A 78 -2.69 -21.78 0.44
C GLU A 78 -2.05 -22.59 1.57
N THR A 79 -2.01 -23.91 1.43
CA THR A 79 -1.33 -24.79 2.39
C THR A 79 -0.73 -26.00 1.71
N ASP A 80 0.45 -26.39 2.13
CA ASP A 80 1.05 -27.66 1.74
C ASP A 80 0.57 -28.81 2.65
N ILE A 81 0.02 -29.88 2.08
CA ILE A 81 -0.48 -31.02 2.85
C ILE A 81 0.48 -32.20 2.83
N LEU A 82 0.85 -32.65 4.03
CA LEU A 82 1.57 -33.90 4.29
C LEU A 82 0.79 -34.77 5.29
N ALA A 83 1.31 -35.96 5.59
CA ALA A 83 0.70 -36.87 6.56
C ALA A 83 1.68 -37.32 7.65
N SER A 84 1.19 -37.29 8.88
CA SER A 84 1.83 -37.88 10.06
C SER A 84 1.83 -39.42 10.02
N LYS A 85 2.65 -40.04 10.86
CA LYS A 85 2.77 -41.50 11.01
C LYS A 85 1.45 -42.20 11.32
N ASP A 86 0.63 -41.58 12.17
CA ASP A 86 -0.69 -42.06 12.58
C ASP A 86 -1.81 -41.63 11.63
N GLY A 87 -1.46 -41.07 10.47
CA GLY A 87 -2.38 -40.87 9.36
C GLY A 87 -3.21 -39.59 9.41
N HIS A 88 -2.86 -38.63 10.28
CA HIS A 88 -3.46 -37.29 10.26
C HIS A 88 -2.79 -36.40 9.22
N LEU A 89 -3.60 -35.59 8.54
CA LEU A 89 -3.13 -34.60 7.57
C LEU A 89 -2.71 -33.31 8.27
N ILE A 90 -1.54 -32.79 7.89
CA ILE A 90 -0.96 -31.58 8.47
C ILE A 90 -0.62 -30.54 7.40
N CYS A 91 -0.61 -29.28 7.80
CA CYS A 91 -0.16 -28.12 7.02
C CYS A 91 1.34 -27.95 7.24
N PHE A 92 2.15 -28.33 6.25
CA PHE A 92 3.61 -28.30 6.30
C PHE A 92 4.25 -28.51 4.92
N HIS A 93 5.19 -27.64 4.53
CA HIS A 93 5.80 -27.66 3.18
C HIS A 93 6.82 -28.78 2.95
N ASP A 94 7.80 -28.94 3.86
CA ASP A 94 8.93 -29.84 3.63
C ASP A 94 8.63 -31.25 4.16
N VAL A 95 9.06 -32.30 3.44
CA VAL A 95 8.96 -33.68 3.97
C VAL A 95 9.81 -33.89 5.23
N THR A 96 10.77 -32.99 5.51
CA THR A 96 11.59 -32.97 6.72
C THR A 96 11.32 -31.75 7.59
N LEU A 97 11.50 -31.90 8.91
CA LEU A 97 11.10 -30.92 9.93
C LEU A 97 12.20 -29.89 10.28
N ASP A 98 13.44 -30.13 9.90
CA ASP A 98 14.63 -29.45 10.43
C ASP A 98 14.81 -28.00 9.97
N ALA A 99 14.29 -27.64 8.80
CA ALA A 99 14.45 -26.29 8.26
C ALA A 99 13.67 -25.24 9.06
N THR A 100 12.46 -25.59 9.51
CA THR A 100 11.47 -24.62 10.03
C THR A 100 10.93 -24.98 11.42
N THR A 101 11.44 -26.02 12.08
CA THR A 101 11.03 -26.37 13.45
C THR A 101 12.20 -26.47 14.43
N ASP A 102 11.89 -26.64 15.71
CA ASP A 102 12.83 -26.85 16.80
C ASP A 102 13.32 -28.30 16.91
N ILE A 103 12.94 -29.19 15.98
CA ILE A 103 13.19 -30.64 16.05
C ILE A 103 14.66 -31.01 16.31
N ALA A 104 15.60 -30.25 15.73
CA ALA A 104 17.03 -30.51 15.86
C ALA A 104 17.54 -30.28 17.30
N ASP A 105 16.85 -29.44 18.07
CA ASP A 105 17.16 -29.10 19.46
C ASP A 105 16.43 -30.01 20.46
N ARG A 106 15.54 -30.91 20.00
CA ARG A 106 14.76 -31.84 20.82
C ARG A 106 15.55 -33.13 21.05
N ALA A 107 16.19 -33.24 22.21
CA ALA A 107 17.03 -34.40 22.56
C ALA A 107 16.29 -35.75 22.47
N GLU A 108 14.99 -35.77 22.81
CA GLU A 108 14.13 -36.95 22.70
C GLU A 108 13.95 -37.46 21.27
N PHE A 109 14.20 -36.61 20.27
CA PHE A 109 14.05 -36.93 18.85
C PHE A 109 15.38 -37.06 18.09
N ALA A 110 16.53 -36.83 18.75
CA ALA A 110 17.85 -36.87 18.10
C ALA A 110 18.12 -38.20 17.36
N GLY A 111 17.72 -39.33 17.95
CA GLY A 111 17.88 -40.67 17.35
C GLY A 111 16.94 -40.99 16.18
N ARG A 112 16.07 -40.06 15.78
CA ARG A 112 15.04 -40.24 14.76
C ARG A 112 15.41 -39.65 13.40
N LYS A 113 16.63 -39.11 13.24
CA LYS A 113 17.13 -38.68 11.94
C LYS A 113 17.34 -39.90 11.02
N ARG A 114 16.80 -39.86 9.81
CA ARG A 114 16.81 -40.96 8.83
C ARG A 114 17.26 -40.44 7.47
N THR A 115 17.57 -41.37 6.58
CA THR A 115 17.75 -41.10 5.15
C THR A 115 16.67 -41.87 4.39
N TYR A 116 15.88 -41.17 3.59
CA TYR A 116 14.94 -41.76 2.65
C TYR A 116 15.26 -41.30 1.23
N GLU A 117 14.88 -42.12 0.26
CA GLU A 117 14.79 -41.68 -1.13
C GLU A 117 13.46 -40.94 -1.31
N VAL A 118 13.53 -39.67 -1.68
CA VAL A 118 12.40 -38.80 -1.96
C VAL A 118 12.62 -38.19 -3.34
N GLU A 119 11.69 -38.44 -4.25
CA GLU A 119 11.69 -37.84 -5.60
C GLU A 119 13.00 -38.07 -6.39
N ARG A 120 13.61 -39.25 -6.21
CA ARG A 120 14.89 -39.71 -6.80
C ARG A 120 16.15 -39.13 -6.14
N ALA A 121 16.01 -38.46 -5.00
CA ALA A 121 17.13 -37.93 -4.22
C ALA A 121 17.18 -38.57 -2.82
N ASN A 122 18.39 -38.87 -2.33
CA ASN A 122 18.58 -39.29 -0.95
C ASN A 122 18.55 -38.05 -0.04
N VAL A 123 17.49 -37.91 0.75
CA VAL A 123 17.28 -36.81 1.69
C VAL A 123 17.55 -37.33 3.10
N THR A 124 18.31 -36.59 3.91
CA THR A 124 18.62 -36.96 5.29
C THR A 124 18.11 -35.90 6.26
N GLY A 125 17.19 -36.27 7.16
CA GLY A 125 16.52 -35.33 8.06
C GLY A 125 15.57 -36.04 9.04
N TRP A 126 14.69 -35.28 9.67
CA TRP A 126 13.60 -35.81 10.50
C TRP A 126 12.29 -35.73 9.71
N PHE A 127 11.79 -36.87 9.25
CA PHE A 127 10.69 -36.90 8.29
C PHE A 127 9.33 -36.86 8.97
N VAL A 128 8.40 -36.08 8.43
CA VAL A 128 7.03 -35.95 8.96
C VAL A 128 6.35 -37.32 9.14
N VAL A 129 6.52 -38.23 8.17
CA VAL A 129 5.93 -39.59 8.16
C VAL A 129 6.42 -40.48 9.30
N ASP A 130 7.50 -40.11 9.98
CA ASP A 130 7.98 -40.87 11.14
C ASP A 130 7.21 -40.45 12.41
N PHE A 131 6.69 -39.23 12.51
CA PHE A 131 6.15 -38.68 13.77
C PHE A 131 4.62 -38.76 13.86
N THR A 132 4.11 -39.07 15.05
CA THR A 132 2.67 -39.00 15.33
C THR A 132 2.20 -37.54 15.35
N LEU A 133 0.90 -37.30 15.16
CA LEU A 133 0.33 -35.95 15.26
C LEU A 133 0.64 -35.30 16.62
N SER A 134 0.57 -36.07 17.71
CA SER A 134 0.88 -35.55 19.05
C SER A 134 2.33 -35.07 19.17
N GLU A 135 3.28 -35.80 18.58
CA GLU A 135 4.69 -35.40 18.56
C GLU A 135 4.90 -34.14 17.71
N LEU A 136 4.30 -34.09 16.52
CA LEU A 136 4.36 -32.94 15.61
C LEU A 136 3.78 -31.67 16.27
N LYS A 137 2.64 -31.80 16.95
CA LYS A 137 2.00 -30.71 17.71
C LYS A 137 2.83 -30.21 18.90
N SER A 138 3.82 -30.99 19.34
CA SER A 138 4.72 -30.57 20.42
C SER A 138 5.78 -29.57 19.95
N LEU A 139 6.12 -29.59 18.65
CA LEU A 139 7.16 -28.76 18.05
C LEU A 139 6.75 -27.29 17.98
N ARG A 140 7.75 -26.43 17.78
CA ARG A 140 7.57 -25.01 17.52
C ARG A 140 8.16 -24.63 16.17
N VAL A 141 7.48 -23.72 15.49
CA VAL A 141 7.84 -23.28 14.13
C VAL A 141 8.65 -21.98 14.20
N LYS A 142 9.61 -21.82 13.29
CA LYS A 142 10.41 -20.61 13.08
C LYS A 142 10.30 -20.12 11.63
N GLN A 143 10.68 -18.87 11.42
CA GLN A 143 10.81 -18.27 10.10
C GLN A 143 11.88 -19.00 9.27
N ARG A 144 11.58 -19.23 7.99
CA ARG A 144 12.44 -19.96 7.04
C ARG A 144 13.68 -19.14 6.66
N TYR A 145 13.47 -17.85 6.41
CA TYR A 145 14.53 -16.94 5.96
C TYR A 145 15.07 -16.11 7.11
N THR A 146 16.40 -16.08 7.26
CA THR A 146 17.06 -15.35 8.35
C THR A 146 16.95 -13.83 8.22
N PHE A 147 16.71 -13.31 7.02
CA PHE A 147 16.53 -11.88 6.76
C PHE A 147 15.10 -11.38 7.01
N ARG A 148 14.12 -12.29 7.17
CA ARG A 148 12.76 -11.92 7.56
C ARG A 148 12.68 -11.70 9.06
N ASP A 149 11.56 -11.16 9.52
CA ASP A 149 11.34 -10.91 10.93
C ASP A 149 11.38 -12.22 11.75
N GLN A 150 12.32 -12.27 12.70
CA GLN A 150 12.54 -13.42 13.57
C GLN A 150 11.74 -13.34 14.88
N GLN A 151 11.01 -12.25 15.15
CA GLN A 151 10.31 -12.02 16.43
C GLN A 151 9.24 -13.06 16.73
N TYR A 152 8.76 -13.78 15.71
CA TYR A 152 7.71 -14.79 15.82
C TYR A 152 8.26 -16.21 15.95
N ASN A 153 9.58 -16.39 15.92
CA ASN A 153 10.20 -17.69 16.09
C ASN A 153 9.74 -18.32 17.40
N TRP A 154 9.40 -19.60 17.30
CA TRP A 154 9.03 -20.46 18.40
C TRP A 154 7.70 -20.16 19.10
N LYS A 155 6.93 -19.18 18.60
CA LYS A 155 5.61 -18.83 19.18
C LYS A 155 4.51 -19.80 18.77
N TYR A 156 4.59 -20.36 17.57
CA TYR A 156 3.49 -21.11 16.95
C TYR A 156 3.80 -22.61 16.79
N LYS A 157 2.74 -23.40 16.60
CA LYS A 157 2.77 -24.85 16.42
C LYS A 157 2.34 -25.24 15.01
N ILE A 158 2.71 -26.45 14.60
CA ILE A 158 2.16 -27.11 13.41
C ILE A 158 0.64 -27.26 13.56
N ILE A 159 -0.11 -27.04 12.47
CA ILE A 159 -1.56 -27.24 12.42
C ILE A 159 -1.95 -28.40 11.51
N THR A 160 -3.13 -28.95 11.77
CA THR A 160 -3.78 -29.99 10.96
C THR A 160 -4.54 -29.36 9.80
N PHE A 161 -4.80 -30.16 8.78
CA PHE A 161 -5.63 -29.71 7.67
C PHE A 161 -7.07 -29.37 8.12
N ASP A 162 -7.61 -30.11 9.10
CA ASP A 162 -8.89 -29.78 9.75
C ASP A 162 -8.88 -28.37 10.36
N GLU A 163 -7.86 -28.02 11.15
CA GLU A 163 -7.75 -26.67 11.75
C GLU A 163 -7.60 -25.57 10.69
N PHE A 164 -6.84 -25.82 9.62
CA PHE A 164 -6.71 -24.89 8.50
C PHE A 164 -8.04 -24.63 7.80
N ILE A 165 -8.80 -25.68 7.48
CA ILE A 165 -10.14 -25.55 6.88
C ILE A 165 -11.05 -24.72 7.78
N LEU A 166 -11.00 -24.96 9.10
CA LEU A 166 -11.81 -24.20 10.05
C LEU A 166 -11.42 -22.72 10.10
N ILE A 167 -10.14 -22.36 9.95
CA ILE A 167 -9.73 -20.95 9.85
C ILE A 167 -10.45 -20.25 8.69
N ALA A 168 -10.49 -20.86 7.49
CA ALA A 168 -11.21 -20.29 6.35
C ALA A 168 -12.73 -20.26 6.57
N LEU A 169 -13.32 -21.33 7.11
CA LEU A 169 -14.76 -21.41 7.36
C LEU A 169 -15.24 -20.43 8.45
N TYR A 170 -14.38 -20.02 9.39
CA TYR A 170 -14.70 -19.06 10.45
C TYR A 170 -14.31 -17.61 10.13
N ALA A 171 -13.69 -17.35 8.98
CA ALA A 171 -13.38 -15.99 8.54
C ALA A 171 -14.65 -15.12 8.42
N GLU A 172 -14.54 -13.80 8.64
CA GLU A 172 -15.68 -12.88 8.60
C GLU A 172 -16.28 -12.68 7.20
N ARG A 173 -15.53 -13.07 6.16
CA ARG A 173 -15.96 -13.10 4.75
C ARG A 173 -15.75 -14.48 4.15
N VAL A 174 -16.26 -14.70 2.95
CA VAL A 174 -15.90 -15.90 2.17
C VAL A 174 -14.42 -15.80 1.80
N VAL A 175 -13.64 -16.78 2.24
CA VAL A 175 -12.23 -16.98 1.89
C VAL A 175 -12.10 -18.39 1.33
N GLY A 176 -11.43 -18.50 0.19
CA GLY A 176 -11.14 -19.79 -0.41
C GLY A 176 -9.96 -20.51 0.23
N ILE A 177 -9.89 -21.82 0.06
CA ILE A 177 -8.71 -22.62 0.41
C ILE A 177 -8.02 -23.14 -0.84
N TYR A 178 -6.69 -23.24 -0.76
CA TYR A 178 -5.85 -23.66 -1.87
C TYR A 178 -4.83 -24.72 -1.44
N PRO A 179 -5.26 -25.92 -1.02
CA PRO A 179 -4.35 -26.99 -0.60
C PRO A 179 -3.52 -27.62 -1.75
N GLU A 180 -2.22 -27.82 -1.49
CA GLU A 180 -1.31 -28.66 -2.28
C GLU A 180 -1.22 -30.09 -1.72
N ILE A 181 -1.39 -31.10 -2.58
CA ILE A 181 -1.05 -32.50 -2.25
C ILE A 181 0.47 -32.66 -2.47
N LYS A 182 1.25 -32.67 -1.37
CA LYS A 182 2.71 -32.69 -1.39
C LYS A 182 3.28 -34.11 -1.44
N SER A 183 4.21 -34.34 -2.36
CA SER A 183 4.99 -35.59 -2.50
C SER A 183 4.15 -36.88 -2.33
N PRO A 184 3.04 -37.05 -3.08
CA PRO A 184 2.06 -38.11 -2.81
C PRO A 184 2.62 -39.53 -2.94
N ILE A 185 3.63 -39.74 -3.80
CA ILE A 185 4.31 -41.04 -3.94
C ILE A 185 5.02 -41.42 -2.63
N PHE A 186 5.76 -40.46 -2.05
CA PHE A 186 6.47 -40.66 -0.79
C PHE A 186 5.48 -40.91 0.35
N ILE A 187 4.42 -40.10 0.48
CA ILE A 187 3.42 -40.28 1.54
C ILE A 187 2.72 -41.64 1.43
N ASN A 188 2.27 -42.04 0.23
CA ASN A 188 1.63 -43.33 0.00
C ASN A 188 2.55 -44.52 0.29
N GLN A 189 3.86 -44.36 0.17
CA GLN A 189 4.84 -45.38 0.48
C GLN A 189 4.91 -45.65 2.00
N TYR A 190 4.94 -44.60 2.82
CA TYR A 190 5.27 -44.70 4.25
C TYR A 190 4.09 -44.57 5.20
N VAL A 191 3.00 -43.90 4.81
CA VAL A 191 1.79 -43.78 5.62
C VAL A 191 0.72 -44.72 5.09
N LYS A 192 0.08 -45.47 5.98
CA LYS A 192 -0.95 -46.46 5.61
C LYS A 192 -2.26 -46.14 6.33
N TRP A 193 -3.33 -46.09 5.56
CA TRP A 193 -4.68 -45.92 6.08
C TRP A 193 -5.50 -47.21 5.99
N SER A 194 -6.46 -47.35 6.90
CA SER A 194 -7.38 -48.48 6.94
C SER A 194 -8.13 -48.65 5.60
N GLY A 195 -8.34 -49.90 5.18
CA GLY A 195 -9.09 -50.20 3.96
C GLY A 195 -8.31 -49.99 2.66
N GLY A 196 -6.98 -49.83 2.73
CA GLY A 196 -6.13 -49.65 1.54
C GLY A 196 -6.22 -48.26 0.92
N LYS A 197 -6.78 -47.30 1.66
CA LYS A 197 -6.88 -45.90 1.24
C LYS A 197 -5.49 -45.29 1.00
N LYS A 198 -5.41 -44.48 -0.03
CA LYS A 198 -4.29 -43.63 -0.38
C LYS A 198 -4.40 -42.27 0.29
N PHE A 199 -3.31 -41.52 0.22
CA PHE A 199 -3.22 -40.13 0.67
C PHE A 199 -4.30 -39.26 0.02
N GLU A 200 -4.49 -39.41 -1.29
CA GLU A 200 -5.51 -38.72 -2.08
C GLU A 200 -6.93 -39.00 -1.58
N ASP A 201 -7.22 -40.25 -1.20
CA ASP A 201 -8.53 -40.63 -0.67
C ASP A 201 -8.80 -39.89 0.63
N LYS A 202 -7.81 -39.86 1.54
CA LYS A 202 -7.94 -39.16 2.81
C LYS A 202 -8.05 -37.66 2.68
N PHE A 203 -7.30 -37.08 1.75
CA PHE A 203 -7.38 -35.67 1.43
C PHE A 203 -8.79 -35.26 0.96
N VAL A 204 -9.37 -36.01 -0.01
CA VAL A 204 -10.72 -35.72 -0.51
C VAL A 204 -11.79 -36.00 0.54
N GLU A 205 -11.67 -37.07 1.34
CA GLU A 205 -12.57 -37.35 2.46
C GLU A 205 -12.62 -36.18 3.47
N THR A 206 -11.47 -35.59 3.79
CA THR A 206 -11.41 -34.42 4.69
C THR A 206 -12.11 -33.21 4.06
N LEU A 207 -11.91 -32.94 2.78
CA LEU A 207 -12.62 -31.85 2.09
C LEU A 207 -14.15 -32.07 2.08
N GLN A 208 -14.58 -33.29 1.78
CA GLN A 208 -16.00 -33.67 1.77
C GLN A 208 -16.64 -33.61 3.16
N LYS A 209 -15.90 -33.98 4.22
CA LYS A 209 -16.31 -33.83 5.63
C LYS A 209 -16.73 -32.38 5.93
N TYR A 210 -16.00 -31.39 5.41
CA TYR A 210 -16.33 -29.97 5.59
C TYR A 210 -17.24 -29.40 4.49
N GLY A 211 -17.76 -30.25 3.60
CA GLY A 211 -18.73 -29.88 2.58
C GLY A 211 -18.16 -29.05 1.43
N TYR A 212 -16.87 -29.16 1.14
CA TYR A 212 -16.29 -28.62 -0.09
C TYR A 212 -16.71 -29.49 -1.28
N LYS A 213 -17.35 -28.87 -2.28
CA LYS A 213 -17.87 -29.50 -3.48
C LYS A 213 -18.14 -28.44 -4.55
N GLY A 214 -18.55 -28.90 -5.73
CA GLY A 214 -18.95 -28.04 -6.83
C GLY A 214 -17.82 -27.73 -7.80
N GLU A 215 -18.22 -27.46 -9.04
CA GLU A 215 -17.32 -27.05 -10.13
C GLU A 215 -16.95 -25.58 -9.97
N TYR A 216 -15.86 -25.16 -10.63
CA TYR A 216 -15.41 -23.77 -10.63
C TYR A 216 -16.55 -22.80 -10.95
N MET A 217 -16.70 -21.74 -10.16
CA MET A 217 -17.76 -20.71 -10.29
C MET A 217 -19.21 -21.21 -10.16
N SER A 218 -19.43 -22.46 -9.77
CA SER A 218 -20.77 -22.94 -9.39
C SER A 218 -21.25 -22.29 -8.09
N GLU A 219 -22.55 -22.32 -7.84
CA GLU A 219 -23.14 -21.77 -6.61
C GLU A 219 -22.55 -22.42 -5.34
N ASP A 220 -22.32 -23.74 -5.37
CA ASP A 220 -21.69 -24.47 -4.27
C ASP A 220 -20.23 -24.00 -4.06
N TRP A 221 -19.47 -23.80 -5.14
CA TRP A 221 -18.08 -23.34 -5.07
C TRP A 221 -18.00 -21.90 -4.55
N LEU A 222 -18.88 -21.00 -4.97
CA LEU A 222 -18.88 -19.61 -4.50
C LEU A 222 -19.16 -19.48 -2.98
N LYS A 223 -19.81 -20.48 -2.37
CA LYS A 223 -20.03 -20.53 -0.92
C LYS A 223 -18.80 -21.04 -0.16
N LYS A 224 -18.05 -21.96 -0.76
CA LYS A 224 -16.84 -22.58 -0.18
C LYS A 224 -15.78 -22.74 -1.27
N PRO A 225 -15.09 -21.66 -1.65
CA PRO A 225 -14.16 -21.70 -2.77
C PRO A 225 -12.96 -22.60 -2.43
N LEU A 226 -12.62 -23.48 -3.37
CA LEU A 226 -11.53 -24.45 -3.23
C LEU A 226 -10.82 -24.60 -4.55
N PHE A 227 -9.50 -24.52 -4.54
CA PHE A 227 -8.63 -25.06 -5.59
C PHE A 227 -7.73 -26.15 -5.00
N ILE A 228 -7.48 -27.21 -5.76
CA ILE A 228 -6.54 -28.28 -5.36
C ILE A 228 -5.34 -28.23 -6.30
N GLN A 229 -4.12 -28.27 -5.76
CA GLN A 229 -2.90 -28.32 -6.58
C GLN A 229 -1.98 -29.47 -6.25
N SER A 230 -1.12 -29.83 -7.21
CA SER A 230 -0.03 -30.79 -7.01
C SER A 230 0.97 -30.74 -8.17
N PHE A 231 2.24 -31.05 -7.89
CA PHE A 231 3.25 -31.37 -8.90
C PHE A 231 3.11 -32.80 -9.48
N ALA A 232 2.22 -33.62 -8.93
CA ALA A 232 1.94 -34.98 -9.36
C ALA A 232 0.66 -35.05 -10.24
N PRO A 233 0.77 -34.99 -11.58
CA PRO A 233 -0.38 -35.08 -12.47
C PRO A 233 -1.24 -36.34 -12.27
N THR A 234 -0.64 -37.48 -11.88
CA THR A 234 -1.41 -38.72 -11.63
C THR A 234 -2.30 -38.60 -10.41
N SER A 235 -1.91 -37.87 -9.37
CA SER A 235 -2.75 -37.61 -8.19
C SER A 235 -3.94 -36.71 -8.57
N LEU A 236 -3.73 -35.69 -9.40
CA LEU A 236 -4.82 -34.82 -9.91
C LEU A 236 -5.82 -35.59 -10.79
N ILE A 237 -5.31 -36.48 -11.65
CA ILE A 237 -6.14 -37.38 -12.47
C ILE A 237 -6.92 -38.34 -11.57
N TYR A 238 -6.26 -38.93 -10.57
CA TYR A 238 -6.88 -39.88 -9.64
C TYR A 238 -8.07 -39.25 -8.89
N ILE A 239 -7.88 -38.09 -8.27
CA ILE A 239 -8.95 -37.40 -7.53
C ILE A 239 -10.05 -36.82 -8.43
N SER A 240 -9.85 -36.78 -9.76
CA SER A 240 -10.90 -36.40 -10.70
C SER A 240 -12.05 -37.38 -10.80
N ASN A 241 -11.85 -38.61 -10.35
CA ASN A 241 -12.95 -39.56 -10.18
C ASN A 241 -13.67 -39.42 -8.83
N MET A 242 -13.20 -38.55 -7.94
CA MET A 242 -13.68 -38.43 -6.55
C MET A 242 -14.35 -37.09 -6.26
N THR A 243 -13.94 -36.02 -6.95
CA THR A 243 -14.49 -34.67 -6.78
C THR A 243 -14.41 -33.84 -8.06
N ASN A 244 -15.42 -33.00 -8.27
CA ASN A 244 -15.48 -32.01 -9.35
C ASN A 244 -14.84 -30.66 -8.95
N SER A 245 -14.30 -30.53 -7.73
CA SER A 245 -13.62 -29.31 -7.30
C SER A 245 -12.46 -28.96 -8.24
N PRO A 246 -12.22 -27.68 -8.52
CA PRO A 246 -11.23 -27.28 -9.52
C PRO A 246 -9.81 -27.62 -9.08
N LYS A 247 -9.01 -28.05 -10.05
CA LYS A 247 -7.64 -28.54 -9.88
C LYS A 247 -6.67 -27.76 -10.73
N LEU A 248 -5.44 -27.58 -10.25
CA LEU A 248 -4.34 -26.99 -11.01
C LEU A 248 -3.10 -27.89 -10.97
N LEU A 249 -2.46 -28.03 -12.13
CA LEU A 249 -1.15 -28.68 -12.23
C LEU A 249 -0.05 -27.68 -11.90
N LEU A 250 0.77 -27.97 -10.90
CA LEU A 250 1.97 -27.18 -10.62
C LEU A 250 3.09 -27.51 -11.60
N ILE A 251 3.83 -26.49 -12.02
CA ILE A 251 4.91 -26.59 -13.00
C ILE A 251 6.14 -25.90 -12.42
N ASP A 252 7.17 -26.68 -12.14
CA ASP A 252 8.41 -26.21 -11.53
C ASP A 252 9.40 -25.70 -12.57
N ASP A 253 10.61 -25.33 -12.13
CA ASP A 253 11.72 -24.92 -12.99
C ASP A 253 11.91 -25.83 -14.22
N THR A 254 12.41 -25.23 -15.30
CA THR A 254 12.62 -25.87 -16.59
C THR A 254 13.52 -27.12 -16.53
N THR A 255 14.34 -27.27 -15.48
CA THR A 255 15.20 -28.43 -15.26
C THR A 255 14.55 -29.53 -14.41
N ALA A 256 13.46 -29.23 -13.72
CA ALA A 256 12.77 -30.17 -12.86
C ALA A 256 11.93 -31.20 -13.65
N ARG A 257 11.65 -32.33 -13.01
CA ARG A 257 10.81 -33.41 -13.55
C ARG A 257 9.66 -33.69 -12.60
N THR A 258 8.49 -34.04 -13.13
CA THR A 258 7.32 -34.40 -12.30
C THR A 258 7.65 -35.48 -11.27
N GLN A 259 6.97 -35.40 -10.12
CA GLN A 259 7.24 -36.24 -8.95
C GLN A 259 6.87 -37.72 -9.17
N ASP A 260 5.94 -37.99 -10.09
CA ASP A 260 5.29 -39.30 -10.28
C ASP A 260 5.54 -39.91 -11.67
N THR A 261 5.46 -39.12 -12.75
CA THR A 261 5.60 -39.60 -14.13
C THR A 261 7.02 -39.42 -14.69
N ASN A 262 7.89 -38.73 -13.97
CA ASN A 262 9.25 -38.41 -14.41
C ASN A 262 9.28 -37.71 -15.78
N GLN A 263 8.30 -36.85 -16.07
CA GLN A 263 8.25 -36.05 -17.30
C GLN A 263 8.97 -34.71 -17.10
N SER A 264 9.67 -34.20 -18.12
CA SER A 264 10.32 -32.89 -18.08
C SER A 264 9.34 -31.75 -18.29
N TYR A 265 9.76 -30.53 -17.94
CA TYR A 265 9.05 -29.29 -18.23
C TYR A 265 8.53 -29.21 -19.68
N SER A 266 9.38 -29.48 -20.67
CA SER A 266 9.02 -29.44 -22.10
C SER A 266 7.92 -30.43 -22.49
N GLU A 267 7.83 -31.57 -21.81
CA GLU A 267 6.80 -32.58 -22.04
C GLU A 267 5.47 -32.09 -21.48
N ILE A 268 5.45 -31.63 -20.22
CA ILE A 268 4.23 -31.23 -19.51
C ILE A 268 3.68 -29.85 -19.93
N THR A 269 4.49 -29.03 -20.59
CA THR A 269 4.06 -27.74 -21.17
C THR A 269 3.78 -27.80 -22.66
N SER A 270 3.95 -28.96 -23.30
CA SER A 270 3.65 -29.13 -24.72
C SER A 270 2.16 -28.95 -25.02
N ASN A 271 1.81 -28.50 -26.23
CA ASN A 271 0.40 -28.35 -26.63
C ASN A 271 -0.40 -29.65 -26.52
N GLY A 272 0.22 -30.78 -26.86
CA GLY A 272 -0.40 -32.09 -26.71
C GLY A 272 -0.72 -32.41 -25.25
N TYR A 273 0.23 -32.14 -24.34
CA TYR A 273 0.03 -32.40 -22.92
C TYR A 273 -0.98 -31.44 -22.29
N LEU A 274 -0.91 -30.13 -22.58
CA LEU A 274 -1.90 -29.16 -22.09
C LEU A 274 -3.32 -29.51 -22.57
N THR A 275 -3.46 -29.99 -23.81
CA THR A 275 -4.74 -30.47 -24.36
C THR A 275 -5.24 -31.75 -23.68
N PHE A 276 -4.32 -32.61 -23.23
CA PHE A 276 -4.64 -33.81 -22.47
C PHE A 276 -5.06 -33.47 -21.03
N ILE A 277 -4.24 -32.70 -20.32
CA ILE A 277 -4.42 -32.46 -18.88
C ILE A 277 -5.61 -31.57 -18.57
N ARG A 278 -6.02 -30.67 -19.49
CA ARG A 278 -7.22 -29.82 -19.31
C ARG A 278 -8.53 -30.60 -19.12
N ASN A 279 -8.55 -31.90 -19.41
CA ASN A 279 -9.71 -32.75 -19.12
C ASN A 279 -9.85 -33.05 -17.61
N TYR A 280 -8.81 -32.77 -16.81
CA TYR A 280 -8.73 -33.07 -15.38
C TYR A 280 -8.45 -31.84 -14.53
N VAL A 281 -7.84 -30.80 -15.10
CA VAL A 281 -7.48 -29.56 -14.43
C VAL A 281 -8.13 -28.36 -15.12
N ILE A 282 -8.38 -27.30 -14.36
CA ILE A 282 -8.92 -26.03 -14.87
C ILE A 282 -7.82 -24.97 -15.05
N GLY A 283 -6.58 -25.28 -14.67
CA GLY A 283 -5.49 -24.33 -14.71
C GLY A 283 -4.12 -24.96 -14.44
N ILE A 284 -3.10 -24.12 -14.53
CA ILE A 284 -1.71 -24.43 -14.19
C ILE A 284 -1.18 -23.39 -13.20
N GLY A 285 -0.30 -23.82 -12.30
CA GLY A 285 0.46 -22.94 -11.42
C GLY A 285 1.95 -23.04 -11.75
N PRO A 286 2.47 -22.22 -12.65
CA PRO A 286 3.89 -22.26 -13.01
C PRO A 286 4.76 -21.47 -12.04
N TRP A 287 6.01 -21.88 -11.82
CA TRP A 287 7.01 -21.01 -11.23
C TRP A 287 7.20 -19.77 -12.12
N LYS A 288 7.26 -18.57 -11.53
CA LYS A 288 7.18 -17.30 -12.27
C LYS A 288 8.28 -17.17 -13.33
N ASP A 289 9.49 -17.65 -13.03
CA ASP A 289 10.61 -17.56 -13.97
C ASP A 289 10.54 -18.62 -15.10
N THR A 290 9.61 -19.59 -15.05
CA THR A 290 9.30 -20.44 -16.22
C THR A 290 8.42 -19.74 -17.25
N VAL A 291 7.63 -18.75 -16.82
CA VAL A 291 6.82 -17.93 -17.73
C VAL A 291 7.68 -16.87 -18.39
N ILE A 292 8.54 -16.19 -17.61
CA ILE A 292 9.49 -15.20 -18.10
C ILE A 292 10.86 -15.48 -17.52
N SER A 293 11.83 -15.85 -18.38
CA SER A 293 13.14 -16.26 -17.87
C SER A 293 13.88 -15.11 -17.20
N ALA A 294 14.71 -15.41 -16.21
CA ALA A 294 15.61 -14.46 -15.57
C ALA A 294 17.02 -14.56 -16.17
N VAL A 295 17.60 -13.45 -16.63
CA VAL A 295 19.00 -13.40 -17.08
C VAL A 295 19.72 -12.30 -16.31
N SER A 296 20.67 -12.69 -15.45
CA SER A 296 21.39 -11.76 -14.57
C SER A 296 20.44 -10.84 -13.77
N ASN A 297 19.37 -11.45 -13.21
CA ASN A 297 18.31 -10.78 -12.47
C ASN A 297 17.53 -9.69 -13.25
N HIS A 298 17.57 -9.73 -14.58
CA HIS A 298 16.67 -8.97 -15.44
C HIS A 298 15.68 -9.91 -16.11
N LEU A 299 14.49 -9.37 -16.42
CA LEU A 299 13.51 -10.04 -17.26
C LEU A 299 14.13 -10.36 -18.63
N GLY A 300 14.11 -11.64 -18.97
CA GLY A 300 14.60 -12.20 -20.20
C GLY A 300 13.47 -12.50 -21.18
N HIS A 301 13.41 -13.74 -21.65
CA HIS A 301 12.47 -14.16 -22.67
C HIS A 301 11.12 -14.54 -22.07
N LEU A 302 10.07 -13.79 -22.43
CA LEU A 302 8.68 -14.16 -22.16
C LEU A 302 8.27 -15.35 -23.03
N THR A 303 7.86 -16.45 -22.40
CA THR A 303 7.32 -17.63 -23.10
C THR A 303 5.88 -17.43 -23.55
N ASP A 304 5.42 -18.27 -24.47
CA ASP A 304 4.01 -18.29 -24.91
C ASP A 304 3.12 -19.17 -24.00
N LEU A 305 3.62 -19.66 -22.86
CA LEU A 305 2.92 -20.63 -22.01
C LEU A 305 1.56 -20.11 -21.53
N VAL A 306 1.51 -18.85 -21.06
CA VAL A 306 0.27 -18.21 -20.59
C VAL A 306 -0.76 -18.14 -21.71
N ALA A 307 -0.36 -17.64 -22.87
CA ALA A 307 -1.23 -17.54 -24.04
C ALA A 307 -1.76 -18.91 -24.50
N ARG A 308 -0.93 -19.95 -24.49
CA ARG A 308 -1.32 -21.32 -24.86
C ARG A 308 -2.25 -21.94 -23.82
N ALA A 309 -2.04 -21.68 -22.53
CA ALA A 309 -2.93 -22.10 -21.46
C ALA A 309 -4.31 -21.44 -21.61
N HIS A 310 -4.36 -20.12 -21.79
CA HIS A 310 -5.62 -19.39 -22.01
C HIS A 310 -6.36 -19.81 -23.28
N ALA A 311 -5.64 -20.10 -24.38
CA ALA A 311 -6.25 -20.64 -25.60
C ALA A 311 -6.94 -22.00 -25.40
N LEU A 312 -6.59 -22.71 -24.32
CA LEU A 312 -7.20 -23.96 -23.91
C LEU A 312 -8.20 -23.79 -22.74
N ASN A 313 -8.53 -22.55 -22.36
CA ASN A 313 -9.35 -22.18 -21.21
C ASN A 313 -8.79 -22.65 -19.86
N LEU A 314 -7.46 -22.70 -19.73
CA LEU A 314 -6.79 -22.97 -18.46
C LEU A 314 -6.46 -21.65 -17.75
N GLN A 315 -6.82 -21.54 -16.47
CA GLN A 315 -6.36 -20.47 -15.58
C GLN A 315 -4.85 -20.58 -15.35
N VAL A 316 -4.17 -19.46 -15.11
CA VAL A 316 -2.73 -19.43 -14.83
C VAL A 316 -2.47 -18.69 -13.52
N HIS A 317 -1.99 -19.40 -12.50
CA HIS A 317 -1.70 -18.87 -11.17
C HIS A 317 -0.21 -19.01 -10.81
N PRO A 318 0.68 -18.12 -11.27
CA PRO A 318 2.11 -18.26 -11.02
C PRO A 318 2.51 -18.11 -9.55
N TYR A 319 3.60 -18.79 -9.17
CA TYR A 319 4.24 -18.70 -7.86
C TYR A 319 5.76 -18.43 -7.97
N THR A 320 6.46 -17.81 -7.04
CA THR A 320 5.95 -17.08 -5.88
C THR A 320 6.49 -15.65 -5.94
N PHE A 321 5.61 -14.69 -5.72
CA PHE A 321 5.93 -13.28 -5.64
C PHE A 321 6.37 -12.93 -4.21
N ARG A 322 7.46 -12.17 -4.13
CA ARG A 322 8.17 -11.88 -2.89
C ARG A 322 8.66 -10.44 -2.96
N ASN A 323 8.37 -9.68 -1.92
CA ASN A 323 8.66 -8.24 -1.93
C ASN A 323 10.14 -7.94 -1.70
N GLU A 324 10.91 -8.89 -1.17
CA GLU A 324 12.30 -8.65 -0.86
C GLU A 324 13.15 -8.58 -2.13
N ASN A 325 14.06 -7.61 -2.17
CA ASN A 325 14.89 -7.27 -3.33
C ASN A 325 15.63 -8.44 -3.97
N SER A 326 16.00 -9.46 -3.18
CA SER A 326 16.67 -10.66 -3.68
C SER A 326 15.80 -11.51 -4.62
N PHE A 327 14.48 -11.29 -4.64
CA PHE A 327 13.51 -12.02 -5.46
C PHE A 327 12.84 -11.15 -6.54
N LEU A 328 13.15 -9.86 -6.56
CA LEU A 328 12.64 -8.91 -7.55
C LEU A 328 13.63 -8.77 -8.71
N HIS A 329 13.12 -8.92 -9.93
CA HIS A 329 13.87 -8.61 -11.14
C HIS A 329 14.17 -7.10 -11.18
N PHE A 330 15.38 -6.72 -11.59
CA PHE A 330 15.83 -5.32 -11.61
C PHE A 330 14.97 -4.40 -12.49
N ASN A 331 14.26 -4.96 -13.47
CA ASN A 331 13.29 -4.26 -14.30
C ASN A 331 12.15 -3.60 -13.51
N PHE A 332 11.86 -4.11 -12.31
CA PHE A 332 10.83 -3.56 -11.45
C PHE A 332 11.37 -2.52 -10.47
N HIS A 333 12.64 -2.13 -10.56
CA HIS A 333 13.24 -1.09 -9.72
C HIS A 333 13.07 -1.33 -8.21
N GLN A 334 13.08 -2.60 -7.80
CA GLN A 334 12.81 -3.02 -6.40
C GLN A 334 11.39 -2.65 -5.91
N ASP A 335 10.47 -2.39 -6.83
CA ASP A 335 9.05 -2.19 -6.54
C ASP A 335 8.26 -3.48 -6.79
N PRO A 336 7.80 -4.17 -5.73
CA PRO A 336 6.95 -5.35 -5.90
C PRO A 336 5.60 -5.03 -6.56
N TYR A 337 5.10 -3.79 -6.45
CA TYR A 337 3.85 -3.39 -7.09
C TYR A 337 4.00 -3.33 -8.61
N ALA A 338 5.12 -2.82 -9.10
CA ALA A 338 5.45 -2.87 -10.52
C ALA A 338 5.53 -4.31 -11.04
N GLU A 339 6.06 -5.25 -10.24
CA GLU A 339 6.03 -6.67 -10.59
C GLU A 339 4.59 -7.19 -10.66
N TYR A 340 3.79 -7.02 -9.61
CA TYR A 340 2.40 -7.47 -9.61
C TYR A 340 1.58 -6.86 -10.77
N GLU A 341 1.69 -5.56 -11.02
CA GLU A 341 0.99 -4.87 -12.12
C GLU A 341 1.43 -5.41 -13.48
N TYR A 342 2.73 -5.63 -13.69
CA TYR A 342 3.23 -6.22 -14.92
C TYR A 342 2.61 -7.60 -15.16
N TRP A 343 2.56 -8.44 -14.13
CA TRP A 343 2.00 -9.78 -14.25
C TRP A 343 0.48 -9.80 -14.44
N ILE A 344 -0.24 -8.91 -13.78
CA ILE A 344 -1.70 -8.78 -13.90
C ILE A 344 -2.08 -8.14 -15.24
N SER A 345 -1.50 -7.00 -15.58
CA SER A 345 -1.95 -6.15 -16.67
C SER A 345 -1.27 -6.45 -18.00
N ILE A 346 -0.01 -6.89 -17.99
CA ILE A 346 0.78 -7.15 -19.20
C ILE A 346 0.79 -8.65 -19.54
N ILE A 347 1.09 -9.50 -18.55
CA ILE A 347 1.09 -10.96 -18.77
C ILE A 347 -0.33 -11.53 -18.77
N GLY A 348 -1.23 -10.96 -17.96
CA GLY A 348 -2.65 -11.32 -17.95
C GLY A 348 -2.99 -12.55 -17.13
N VAL A 349 -2.26 -12.82 -16.03
CA VAL A 349 -2.50 -14.01 -15.19
C VAL A 349 -3.81 -13.91 -14.37
N ASP A 350 -4.39 -15.06 -14.03
CA ASP A 350 -5.71 -15.15 -13.38
C ASP A 350 -5.66 -15.12 -11.84
N GLY A 351 -4.46 -15.22 -11.27
CA GLY A 351 -4.19 -15.15 -9.84
C GLY A 351 -2.71 -15.26 -9.57
N LEU A 352 -2.25 -14.88 -8.38
CA LEU A 352 -0.82 -14.91 -8.05
C LEU A 352 -0.63 -15.41 -6.62
N PHE A 353 0.34 -16.29 -6.44
CA PHE A 353 0.80 -16.72 -5.11
C PHE A 353 1.85 -15.72 -4.60
N THR A 354 1.57 -15.08 -3.47
CA THR A 354 2.49 -14.14 -2.82
C THR A 354 2.73 -14.49 -1.37
N ASP A 355 3.96 -14.25 -0.91
CA ASP A 355 4.33 -14.30 0.51
C ASP A 355 3.84 -13.04 1.28
N PHE A 356 3.40 -12.00 0.56
CA PHE A 356 2.99 -10.68 1.08
C PHE A 356 1.60 -10.28 0.58
N THR A 357 0.56 -10.85 1.18
CA THR A 357 -0.82 -10.70 0.72
C THR A 357 -1.36 -9.28 0.75
N GLY A 358 -0.92 -8.46 1.71
CA GLY A 358 -1.32 -7.06 1.82
C GLY A 358 -0.87 -6.23 0.61
N SER A 359 0.30 -6.53 0.06
CA SER A 359 0.81 -5.84 -1.12
C SER A 359 -0.07 -6.14 -2.34
N LEU A 360 -0.37 -7.40 -2.62
CA LEU A 360 -1.20 -7.76 -3.76
C LEU A 360 -2.65 -7.24 -3.63
N HIS A 361 -3.22 -7.25 -2.41
CA HIS A 361 -4.56 -6.70 -2.18
C HIS A 361 -4.65 -5.21 -2.55
N SER A 362 -3.63 -4.41 -2.22
CA SER A 362 -3.63 -2.96 -2.48
C SER A 362 -3.65 -2.57 -3.97
N LEU A 363 -3.33 -3.50 -4.87
CA LEU A 363 -3.49 -3.33 -6.32
C LEU A 363 -4.90 -3.70 -6.80
N GLY A 364 -5.53 -4.69 -6.18
CA GLY A 364 -6.85 -5.22 -6.55
C GLY A 364 -8.05 -4.43 -6.02
N SER A 365 -7.82 -3.43 -5.16
CA SER A 365 -8.83 -2.49 -4.68
C SER A 365 -9.14 -1.34 -5.64
N PHE A 366 -8.42 -1.25 -6.77
CA PHE A 366 -8.84 -0.45 -7.92
C PHE A 366 -9.83 -1.25 -8.74
N ASP A 367 -11.05 -0.73 -8.94
CA ASP A 367 -12.04 -1.30 -9.84
C ASP A 367 -11.37 -1.62 -11.18
N ALA A 368 -11.54 -2.87 -11.63
CA ALA A 368 -10.96 -3.38 -12.86
C ALA A 368 -11.18 -2.38 -14.01
N PHE A 369 -10.09 -1.88 -14.59
CA PHE A 369 -10.13 -1.25 -15.90
C PHE A 369 -10.85 -2.20 -16.87
N PRO A 370 -11.84 -1.75 -17.64
CA PRO A 370 -12.53 -2.63 -18.56
C PRO A 370 -11.52 -3.17 -19.56
N THR A 371 -11.38 -4.49 -19.58
CA THR A 371 -10.62 -5.24 -20.58
C THR A 371 -10.99 -4.74 -21.98
N PHE A 372 -10.06 -4.11 -22.68
CA PHE A 372 -10.19 -3.80 -24.11
C PHE A 372 -10.14 -5.13 -24.88
N LYS A 373 -11.29 -5.80 -25.01
CA LYS A 373 -11.48 -6.72 -26.14
C LYS A 373 -11.57 -5.88 -27.40
N GLY A 374 -10.66 -6.17 -28.33
CA GLY A 374 -10.33 -5.34 -29.48
C GLY A 374 -11.51 -4.75 -30.24
N HIS A 375 -11.55 -3.42 -30.25
CA HIS A 375 -11.88 -2.64 -31.44
C HIS A 375 -10.85 -1.53 -31.57
N VAL A 376 -9.96 -1.69 -32.55
CA VAL A 376 -9.04 -0.65 -33.02
C VAL A 376 -9.88 0.53 -33.49
N SER A 377 -9.99 1.58 -32.67
CA SER A 377 -10.46 2.88 -33.13
C SER A 377 -9.25 3.77 -33.37
N PHE A 378 -8.91 3.92 -34.65
CA PHE A 378 -8.05 4.98 -35.14
C PHE A 378 -8.62 6.33 -34.69
N ILE A 379 -7.94 7.02 -33.78
CA ILE A 379 -8.15 8.46 -33.62
C ILE A 379 -7.40 9.13 -34.78
N VAL A 380 -8.18 9.47 -35.81
CA VAL A 380 -7.75 10.35 -36.89
C VAL A 380 -7.58 11.74 -36.31
N LEU A 381 -6.33 12.21 -36.27
CA LEU A 381 -5.98 13.59 -36.00
C LEU A 381 -6.46 14.45 -37.19
N VAL A 382 -7.63 15.09 -37.06
CA VAL A 382 -8.09 16.07 -38.04
C VAL A 382 -7.49 17.43 -37.69
N LEU A 383 -6.46 17.80 -38.45
CA LEU A 383 -6.03 19.18 -38.62
C LEU A 383 -7.11 19.93 -39.41
N LEU A 384 -7.78 20.90 -38.78
CA LEU A 384 -8.48 21.96 -39.50
C LEU A 384 -8.08 23.31 -38.92
N GLY A 385 -7.63 24.18 -39.84
CA GLY A 385 -7.08 25.49 -39.56
C GLY A 385 -8.11 26.56 -39.20
N GLY A 386 -7.56 27.75 -38.99
CA GLY A 386 -8.17 28.89 -38.29
C GLY A 386 -9.57 29.32 -38.73
N SER A 387 -10.32 29.81 -37.75
CA SER A 387 -10.96 31.13 -37.80
C SER A 387 -11.40 31.55 -36.40
N ASP A 388 -11.33 32.86 -36.16
CA ASP A 388 -11.64 33.52 -34.90
C ASP A 388 -13.05 33.22 -34.38
N GLY A 389 -13.13 32.74 -33.14
CA GLY A 389 -14.38 32.59 -32.41
C GLY A 389 -14.09 32.35 -30.93
N ASN A 390 -14.42 33.34 -30.09
CA ASN A 390 -14.33 33.25 -28.62
C ASN A 390 -14.96 31.94 -28.11
N PRO A 391 -14.29 31.15 -27.25
CA PRO A 391 -14.95 30.05 -26.59
C PRO A 391 -15.99 30.61 -25.61
N VAL A 392 -17.26 30.35 -25.93
CA VAL A 392 -18.40 30.52 -25.02
C VAL A 392 -18.11 29.69 -23.77
N ALA A 393 -18.14 30.34 -22.61
CA ALA A 393 -17.99 29.71 -21.31
C ALA A 393 -18.97 28.52 -21.19
N PRO A 394 -18.52 27.33 -20.76
CA PRO A 394 -19.41 26.21 -20.57
C PRO A 394 -20.46 26.57 -19.52
N HIS A 395 -21.71 26.28 -19.87
CA HIS A 395 -22.87 26.44 -19.02
C HIS A 395 -22.60 25.84 -17.65
N GLN A 396 -22.83 26.62 -16.59
CA GLN A 396 -22.87 26.17 -15.20
C GLN A 396 -23.88 25.03 -15.07
N SER A 397 -23.42 23.78 -15.16
CA SER A 397 -24.05 22.69 -14.44
C SER A 397 -23.43 22.73 -13.04
N GLN A 398 -24.27 23.02 -12.04
CA GLN A 398 -23.89 22.84 -10.65
C GLN A 398 -23.53 21.36 -10.47
N LEU A 399 -22.22 21.07 -10.46
CA LEU A 399 -21.72 19.86 -9.83
C LEU A 399 -22.25 19.86 -8.40
N ASP A 400 -22.85 18.75 -7.96
CA ASP A 400 -23.36 18.60 -6.61
C ASP A 400 -22.18 18.61 -5.62
N VAL A 401 -21.76 19.81 -5.23
CA VAL A 401 -20.69 20.08 -4.27
C VAL A 401 -21.04 19.66 -2.84
N ASN A 402 -22.27 19.16 -2.60
CA ASN A 402 -22.74 18.84 -1.25
C ASN A 402 -22.36 17.45 -0.74
N HIS A 403 -21.61 16.64 -1.51
CA HIS A 403 -21.27 15.26 -1.12
C HIS A 403 -19.81 14.85 -1.38
N LYS A 404 -18.83 15.77 -1.23
CA LYS A 404 -17.41 15.37 -1.25
C LYS A 404 -17.06 14.56 -0.01
N LYS A 405 -16.26 13.50 -0.17
CA LYS A 405 -15.67 12.78 0.98
C LYS A 405 -14.85 13.76 1.84
N PRO A 406 -15.06 13.81 3.16
CA PRO A 406 -14.33 14.74 4.04
C PRO A 406 -12.85 14.33 4.17
N LEU A 407 -12.01 15.31 4.54
CA LEU A 407 -10.60 15.09 4.87
C LEU A 407 -10.47 14.15 6.09
N GLN A 408 -9.50 13.24 6.08
CA GLN A 408 -9.16 12.45 7.26
C GLN A 408 -8.33 13.29 8.25
N THR A 409 -8.82 13.45 9.48
CA THR A 409 -8.19 14.31 10.51
C THR A 409 -7.75 13.56 11.77
N PHE A 410 -7.90 12.24 11.79
CA PHE A 410 -7.62 11.39 12.95
C PHE A 410 -6.24 10.73 12.91
N ARG A 411 -5.49 10.93 11.83
CA ARG A 411 -4.13 10.42 11.62
C ARG A 411 -3.22 11.56 11.15
N PRO A 412 -1.88 11.40 11.23
CA PRO A 412 -0.96 12.38 10.66
C PRO A 412 -1.23 12.65 9.18
N TYR A 413 -1.05 13.89 8.73
CA TYR A 413 -1.32 14.28 7.34
C TYR A 413 -0.26 13.79 6.36
N ASN A 414 -0.73 13.31 5.20
CA ASN A 414 0.07 13.08 4.00
C ASN A 414 0.09 14.37 3.15
N ILE A 415 1.23 15.06 3.12
CA ILE A 415 1.36 16.36 2.45
C ILE A 415 2.25 16.20 1.20
N ALA A 416 1.67 16.44 0.03
CA ALA A 416 2.36 16.32 -1.26
C ALA A 416 3.28 17.51 -1.48
N HIS A 417 4.58 17.33 -1.20
CA HIS A 417 5.58 18.36 -1.41
C HIS A 417 5.71 18.65 -2.91
N ARG A 418 5.20 19.80 -3.35
CA ARG A 418 5.15 20.25 -4.75
C ARG A 418 4.41 19.28 -5.69
N GLY A 419 3.46 18.52 -5.15
CA GLY A 419 2.75 17.43 -5.81
C GLY A 419 3.49 16.08 -5.72
N SER A 420 3.17 15.12 -6.59
CA SER A 420 3.88 13.83 -6.68
C SER A 420 5.20 14.01 -7.45
N ASN A 421 6.11 14.82 -6.88
CA ASN A 421 7.28 15.31 -7.60
C ASN A 421 8.39 14.25 -7.78
N GLY A 422 8.28 13.13 -7.05
CA GLY A 422 9.07 11.92 -7.26
C GLY A 422 8.82 11.29 -8.63
N GLU A 423 7.63 11.48 -9.20
CA GLU A 423 7.18 10.87 -10.45
C GLU A 423 7.08 11.89 -11.59
N ILE A 424 6.55 13.08 -11.32
CA ILE A 424 6.23 14.12 -12.31
C ILE A 424 6.97 15.42 -11.97
N PRO A 425 7.39 16.26 -12.93
CA PRO A 425 8.03 17.53 -12.62
C PRO A 425 7.23 18.38 -11.62
N GLU A 426 7.94 18.88 -10.60
CA GLU A 426 7.39 19.63 -9.47
C GLU A 426 6.54 20.84 -9.90
N GLU A 427 5.60 21.24 -9.04
CA GLU A 427 4.78 22.46 -9.21
C GLU A 427 3.87 22.45 -10.46
N THR A 428 3.66 21.29 -11.08
CA THR A 428 2.78 21.14 -12.26
C THR A 428 1.37 20.68 -11.90
N ALA A 429 0.39 21.09 -12.70
CA ALA A 429 -0.98 20.59 -12.57
C ALA A 429 -1.08 19.05 -12.60
N ALA A 430 -0.21 18.40 -13.37
CA ALA A 430 -0.13 16.94 -13.44
C ALA A 430 0.41 16.32 -12.15
N ALA A 431 1.47 16.89 -11.56
CA ALA A 431 2.00 16.42 -10.27
C ALA A 431 0.97 16.58 -9.14
N TYR A 432 0.18 17.67 -9.15
CA TYR A 432 -0.90 17.88 -8.18
C TYR A 432 -2.06 16.92 -8.35
N SER A 433 -2.52 16.72 -9.58
CA SER A 433 -3.62 15.79 -9.86
C SER A 433 -3.22 14.37 -9.45
N ARG A 434 -1.98 13.98 -9.78
CA ARG A 434 -1.41 12.68 -9.39
C ARG A 434 -1.34 12.51 -7.87
N ALA A 435 -0.88 13.51 -7.13
CA ALA A 435 -0.85 13.43 -5.66
C ALA A 435 -2.26 13.28 -5.04
N ILE A 436 -3.26 13.95 -5.61
CA ILE A 436 -4.67 13.81 -5.18
C ILE A 436 -5.16 12.38 -5.41
N GLU A 437 -4.91 11.83 -6.60
CA GLU A 437 -5.23 10.45 -6.97
C GLU A 437 -4.53 9.42 -6.05
N GLU A 438 -3.29 9.71 -5.66
CA GLU A 438 -2.49 8.90 -4.73
C GLU A 438 -2.94 8.98 -3.27
N GLY A 439 -3.92 9.83 -2.93
CA GLY A 439 -4.47 9.91 -1.58
C GLY A 439 -3.85 10.97 -0.68
N ALA A 440 -3.14 11.97 -1.22
CA ALA A 440 -2.62 13.09 -0.42
C ALA A 440 -3.73 13.86 0.32
N ASP A 441 -3.54 14.16 1.60
CA ASP A 441 -4.49 14.98 2.37
C ASP A 441 -4.38 16.45 1.97
N PHE A 442 -3.15 16.91 1.73
CA PHE A 442 -2.82 18.25 1.28
C PHE A 442 -1.91 18.21 0.05
N ILE A 443 -2.10 19.14 -0.87
CA ILE A 443 -1.11 19.48 -1.89
C ILE A 443 -0.38 20.77 -1.49
N GLU A 444 0.95 20.76 -1.52
CA GLU A 444 1.79 21.92 -1.22
C GLU A 444 2.26 22.61 -2.49
N THR A 445 2.38 23.93 -2.45
CA THR A 445 2.95 24.73 -3.55
C THR A 445 3.81 25.87 -3.00
N ASP A 446 4.86 26.19 -3.72
CA ASP A 446 5.68 27.37 -3.50
C ASP A 446 5.19 28.58 -4.28
N ILE A 447 4.89 29.70 -3.60
CA ILE A 447 4.37 30.89 -4.27
C ILE A 447 5.44 31.97 -4.42
N LEU A 448 5.63 32.40 -5.67
CA LEU A 448 6.41 33.58 -6.06
C LEU A 448 5.53 34.56 -6.87
N ALA A 449 6.10 35.69 -7.29
CA ALA A 449 5.40 36.67 -8.11
C ALA A 449 6.15 37.02 -9.41
N SER A 450 5.40 37.11 -10.51
CA SER A 450 5.87 37.62 -11.79
C SER A 450 6.08 39.14 -11.74
N LYS A 451 6.80 39.67 -12.72
CA LYS A 451 7.06 41.11 -12.90
C LYS A 451 5.79 41.96 -12.94
N ASP A 452 4.75 41.45 -13.58
CA ASP A 452 3.43 42.07 -13.72
C ASP A 452 2.48 41.75 -12.54
N GLY A 453 3.00 41.16 -11.46
CA GLY A 453 2.31 41.03 -10.19
C GLY A 453 1.34 39.85 -10.08
N HIS A 454 1.46 38.85 -10.94
CA HIS A 454 0.70 37.60 -10.82
C HIS A 454 1.42 36.61 -9.91
N LEU A 455 0.66 35.87 -9.10
CA LEU A 455 1.20 34.84 -8.23
C LEU A 455 1.33 33.52 -8.99
N ILE A 456 2.50 32.88 -8.90
CA ILE A 456 2.81 31.63 -9.59
C ILE A 456 3.27 30.55 -8.63
N CYS A 457 3.06 29.30 -9.02
CA CYS A 457 3.53 28.09 -8.36
C CYS A 457 4.93 27.73 -8.88
N PHE A 458 5.97 28.00 -8.10
CA PHE A 458 7.36 27.78 -8.45
C PHE A 458 8.31 27.91 -7.24
N HIS A 459 9.19 26.93 -7.02
CA HIS A 459 10.06 26.87 -5.82
C HIS A 459 11.22 27.87 -5.82
N ASP A 460 12.00 27.91 -6.91
CA ASP A 460 13.27 28.66 -6.95
C ASP A 460 13.04 30.11 -7.41
N VAL A 461 13.78 31.07 -6.84
CA VAL A 461 13.75 32.46 -7.34
C VAL A 461 14.30 32.57 -8.77
N THR A 462 15.09 31.59 -9.23
CA THR A 462 15.60 31.48 -10.60
C THR A 462 14.96 30.34 -11.39
N LEU A 463 14.85 30.49 -12.71
CA LEU A 463 14.12 29.59 -13.61
C LEU A 463 14.97 28.45 -14.20
N ASP A 464 16.30 28.54 -14.13
CA ASP A 464 17.24 27.74 -14.92
C ASP A 464 17.38 26.27 -14.50
N ALA A 465 17.14 25.97 -13.22
CA ALA A 465 17.26 24.60 -12.72
C ALA A 465 16.18 23.67 -13.30
N THR A 466 14.96 24.15 -13.49
CA THR A 466 13.78 23.32 -13.77
C THR A 466 12.97 23.77 -14.99
N THR A 467 13.46 24.73 -15.79
CA THR A 467 12.80 25.15 -17.04
C THR A 467 13.74 25.13 -18.25
N ASP A 468 13.17 25.40 -19.43
CA ASP A 468 13.90 25.55 -20.70
C ASP A 468 14.49 26.95 -20.89
N ILE A 469 14.42 27.85 -19.90
CA ILE A 469 14.80 29.27 -20.02
C ILE A 469 16.22 29.50 -20.57
N ALA A 470 17.17 28.64 -20.19
CA ALA A 470 18.57 28.76 -20.61
C ALA A 470 18.76 28.51 -22.11
N ASP A 471 17.83 27.76 -22.73
CA ASP A 471 17.83 27.42 -24.15
C ASP A 471 17.03 28.44 -24.99
N ARG A 472 16.37 29.42 -24.34
CA ARG A 472 15.56 30.46 -25.00
C ARG A 472 16.42 31.66 -25.39
N ALA A 473 16.82 31.72 -26.65
CA ALA A 473 17.68 32.79 -27.17
C ALA A 473 17.10 34.20 -26.92
N GLU A 474 15.78 34.36 -26.98
CA GLU A 474 15.07 35.63 -26.71
C GLU A 474 15.24 36.11 -25.26
N PHE A 475 15.60 35.22 -24.34
CA PHE A 475 15.77 35.52 -22.92
C PHE A 475 17.23 35.50 -22.45
N ALA A 476 18.20 35.20 -23.32
CA ALA A 476 19.62 35.11 -22.95
C ALA A 476 20.15 36.39 -22.27
N GLY A 477 19.74 37.57 -22.75
CA GLY A 477 20.13 38.87 -22.18
C GLY A 477 19.49 39.22 -20.83
N ARG A 478 18.65 38.33 -20.28
CA ARG A 478 17.92 38.54 -19.03
C ARG A 478 18.54 37.84 -17.82
N ARG A 479 19.67 37.15 -18.01
CA ARG A 479 20.45 36.58 -16.91
C ARG A 479 21.10 37.70 -16.10
N ARG A 480 20.87 37.74 -14.79
CA ARG A 480 21.32 38.81 -13.89
C ARG A 480 21.82 38.26 -12.56
N THR A 481 22.40 39.13 -11.76
CA THR A 481 22.80 38.83 -10.37
C THR A 481 21.97 39.70 -9.43
N TYR A 482 21.31 39.08 -8.46
CA TYR A 482 20.65 39.76 -7.34
C TYR A 482 21.19 39.22 -6.01
N GLU A 483 21.10 40.06 -4.98
CA GLU A 483 21.27 39.60 -3.60
C GLU A 483 19.95 38.93 -3.17
N VAL A 484 20.01 37.64 -2.86
CA VAL A 484 18.89 36.86 -2.33
C VAL A 484 19.35 36.22 -1.04
N GLU A 485 18.63 36.46 0.05
CA GLU A 485 18.98 35.92 1.37
C GLU A 485 20.44 36.21 1.80
N ARG A 486 20.97 37.37 1.40
CA ARG A 486 22.35 37.86 1.65
C ARG A 486 23.44 37.17 0.81
N GLU A 487 23.05 36.36 -0.17
CA GLU A 487 23.95 35.72 -1.12
C GLU A 487 23.76 36.29 -2.53
N ASN A 488 24.85 36.41 -3.29
CA ASN A 488 24.78 36.84 -4.68
C ASN A 488 24.39 35.67 -5.59
N VAL A 489 23.13 35.62 -6.00
CA VAL A 489 22.59 34.58 -6.89
C VAL A 489 22.60 35.08 -8.32
N THR A 490 23.08 34.27 -9.27
CA THR A 490 23.12 34.63 -10.70
C THR A 490 22.29 33.65 -11.53
N GLY A 491 21.26 34.15 -12.22
CA GLY A 491 20.34 33.33 -13.00
C GLY A 491 19.28 34.16 -13.72
N TRP A 492 18.18 33.52 -14.12
CA TRP A 492 16.99 34.18 -14.69
C TRP A 492 15.90 34.24 -13.64
N PHE A 493 15.65 35.41 -13.08
CA PHE A 493 14.79 35.56 -11.91
C PHE A 493 13.32 35.67 -12.28
N VAL A 494 12.43 34.98 -11.55
CA VAL A 494 10.97 35.01 -11.77
C VAL A 494 10.43 36.45 -11.82
N VAL A 495 10.91 37.31 -10.91
CA VAL A 495 10.48 38.72 -10.79
C VAL A 495 10.82 39.59 -12.00
N ASP A 496 11.68 39.12 -12.90
CA ASP A 496 11.95 39.81 -14.15
C ASP A 496 10.88 39.49 -15.20
N PHE A 497 10.22 38.34 -15.19
CA PHE A 497 9.36 37.90 -16.30
C PHE A 497 7.87 38.19 -16.05
N THR A 498 7.16 38.59 -17.10
CA THR A 498 5.68 38.68 -17.07
C THR A 498 5.06 37.30 -16.99
N LEU A 499 3.81 37.20 -16.53
CA LEU A 499 3.10 35.92 -16.48
C LEU A 499 3.03 35.26 -17.86
N SER A 500 2.83 36.05 -18.92
CA SER A 500 2.78 35.53 -20.29
C SER A 500 4.10 34.90 -20.73
N GLU A 501 5.24 35.50 -20.35
CA GLU A 501 6.57 34.94 -20.63
C GLU A 501 6.79 33.65 -19.82
N LEU A 502 6.46 33.66 -18.53
CA LEU A 502 6.59 32.49 -17.65
C LEU A 502 5.73 31.30 -18.15
N LYS A 503 4.50 31.57 -18.60
CA LYS A 503 3.60 30.58 -19.21
C LYS A 503 4.09 30.02 -20.54
N SER A 504 5.05 30.67 -21.19
CA SER A 504 5.64 30.20 -22.44
C SER A 504 6.65 29.06 -22.23
N LEU A 505 7.29 29.03 -21.05
CA LEU A 505 8.32 28.07 -20.68
C LEU A 505 7.76 26.66 -20.52
N ARG A 506 8.67 25.69 -20.57
CA ARG A 506 8.39 24.29 -20.25
C ARG A 506 9.25 23.84 -19.08
N VAL A 507 8.66 23.03 -18.22
CA VAL A 507 9.34 22.53 -17.02
C VAL A 507 9.94 21.15 -17.26
N LYS A 508 10.98 20.82 -16.49
CA LYS A 508 11.64 19.51 -16.46
C LYS A 508 11.79 19.02 -15.02
N GLN A 509 12.04 17.73 -14.89
CA GLN A 509 12.39 17.09 -13.63
C GLN A 509 13.70 17.67 -13.09
N ARG A 510 13.73 17.95 -11.78
CA ARG A 510 14.87 18.54 -11.07
C ARG A 510 16.03 17.56 -10.97
N TYR A 511 15.72 16.31 -10.63
CA TYR A 511 16.72 15.28 -10.40
C TYR A 511 16.90 14.39 -11.62
N ILE A 512 18.15 14.26 -12.09
CA ILE A 512 18.48 13.49 -13.29
C ILE A 512 18.23 11.98 -13.16
N PHE A 513 18.14 11.46 -11.93
CA PHE A 513 17.88 10.05 -11.64
C PHE A 513 16.40 9.72 -11.56
N ARG A 514 15.52 10.72 -11.48
CA ARG A 514 14.06 10.53 -11.56
C ARG A 514 13.64 10.35 -13.01
N ASP A 515 12.40 9.96 -13.21
CA ASP A 515 11.85 9.77 -14.55
C ASP A 515 11.87 11.07 -15.37
N GLN A 516 12.57 11.03 -16.50
CA GLN A 516 12.74 12.15 -17.41
C GLN A 516 11.67 12.18 -18.52
N GLN A 517 10.77 11.19 -18.61
CA GLN A 517 9.80 11.07 -19.70
C GLN A 517 8.80 12.24 -19.75
N TYR A 518 8.65 12.97 -18.65
CA TYR A 518 7.74 14.10 -18.51
C TYR A 518 8.38 15.45 -18.77
N ASN A 519 9.69 15.48 -19.03
CA ASN A 519 10.38 16.71 -19.36
C ASN A 519 9.72 17.40 -20.55
N TRP A 520 9.56 18.70 -20.41
CA TRP A 520 9.04 19.61 -21.42
C TRP A 520 7.55 19.47 -21.78
N LYS A 521 6.81 18.59 -21.09
CA LYS A 521 5.37 18.40 -21.35
C LYS A 521 4.50 19.48 -20.69
N TYR A 522 4.93 20.00 -19.54
CA TYR A 522 4.10 20.86 -18.69
C TYR A 522 4.61 22.30 -18.63
N LYS A 523 3.76 23.20 -18.12
CA LYS A 523 4.01 24.64 -18.00
C LYS A 523 3.92 25.06 -16.53
N ILE A 524 4.51 26.22 -16.23
CA ILE A 524 4.29 26.92 -14.95
C ILE A 524 2.80 27.25 -14.80
N ILE A 525 2.27 27.09 -13.58
CA ILE A 525 0.88 27.44 -13.24
C ILE A 525 0.83 28.62 -12.27
N THR A 526 -0.32 29.29 -12.25
CA THR A 526 -0.66 30.38 -11.33
C THR A 526 -1.21 29.81 -10.03
N PHE A 527 -1.15 30.62 -8.98
CA PHE A 527 -1.77 30.25 -7.71
C PHE A 527 -3.29 30.05 -7.83
N ASP A 528 -3.95 30.84 -8.68
CA ASP A 528 -5.35 30.65 -9.04
C ASP A 528 -5.63 29.26 -9.64
N GLU A 529 -4.82 28.82 -10.61
CA GLU A 529 -4.98 27.50 -11.24
C GLU A 529 -4.73 26.36 -10.23
N PHE A 530 -3.73 26.49 -9.36
CA PHE A 530 -3.47 25.53 -8.29
C PHE A 530 -4.66 25.38 -7.32
N ILE A 531 -5.23 26.51 -6.87
CA ILE A 531 -6.42 26.50 -6.01
C ILE A 531 -7.58 25.77 -6.70
N MET A 532 -7.76 25.99 -8.01
CA MET A 532 -8.83 25.35 -8.77
C MET A 532 -8.64 23.83 -8.84
N ILE A 533 -7.42 23.31 -8.91
CA ILE A 533 -7.16 21.87 -8.87
C ILE A 533 -7.72 21.25 -7.58
N ALA A 534 -7.43 21.84 -6.42
CA ALA A 534 -7.97 21.35 -5.15
C ALA A 534 -9.50 21.50 -5.05
N LEU A 535 -10.06 22.63 -5.52
CA LEU A 535 -11.50 22.86 -5.50
C LEU A 535 -12.28 21.92 -6.42
N TYR A 536 -11.69 21.46 -7.53
CA TYR A 536 -12.31 20.52 -8.46
C TYR A 536 -12.01 19.04 -8.19
N ALA A 537 -11.19 18.73 -7.18
CA ALA A 537 -10.98 17.35 -6.74
C ALA A 537 -12.31 16.66 -6.36
N ASP A 538 -12.38 15.35 -6.56
CA ASP A 538 -13.56 14.51 -6.26
C ASP A 538 -13.84 14.35 -4.75
N ARG A 539 -12.85 14.68 -3.91
CA ARG A 539 -12.93 14.74 -2.45
C ARG A 539 -12.45 16.08 -1.91
N VAL A 540 -12.62 16.30 -0.61
CA VAL A 540 -11.98 17.42 0.07
C VAL A 540 -10.47 17.14 0.13
N VAL A 541 -9.70 18.04 -0.48
CA VAL A 541 -8.23 18.07 -0.44
C VAL A 541 -7.83 19.43 0.09
N GLY A 542 -6.92 19.45 1.06
CA GLY A 542 -6.38 20.70 1.57
C GLY A 542 -5.30 21.30 0.67
N ILE A 543 -5.08 22.60 0.77
CA ILE A 543 -3.92 23.25 0.15
C ILE A 543 -2.92 23.72 1.20
N TYR A 544 -1.65 23.73 0.81
CA TYR A 544 -0.54 24.08 1.69
C TYR A 544 0.43 25.07 1.01
N PRO A 545 0.02 26.31 0.67
CA PRO A 545 0.89 27.26 -0.01
C PRO A 545 1.98 27.85 0.90
N GLU A 546 3.21 27.91 0.38
CA GLU A 546 4.33 28.64 0.96
C GLU A 546 4.46 30.04 0.35
N MET A 547 4.64 31.06 1.19
CA MET A 547 5.15 32.36 0.72
C MET A 547 6.68 32.30 0.59
N LYS A 548 7.19 32.09 -0.63
CA LYS A 548 8.62 32.01 -0.89
C LYS A 548 9.25 33.40 -0.98
N ASN A 549 10.35 33.61 -0.24
CA ASN A 549 11.20 34.78 -0.36
C ASN A 549 10.47 36.14 -0.30
N PRO A 550 9.58 36.39 0.68
CA PRO A 550 8.71 37.56 0.69
C PRO A 550 9.45 38.90 0.70
N ILE A 551 10.65 38.97 1.29
CA ILE A 551 11.48 40.17 1.29
C ILE A 551 11.95 40.51 -0.13
N PHE A 552 12.52 39.53 -0.84
CA PHE A 552 12.98 39.67 -2.21
C PHE A 552 11.81 40.00 -3.15
N ILE A 553 10.68 39.31 -3.02
CA ILE A 553 9.49 39.61 -3.84
C ILE A 553 8.99 41.03 -3.59
N ASN A 554 8.88 41.47 -2.35
CA ASN A 554 8.45 42.83 -2.00
C ASN A 554 9.44 43.90 -2.48
N GLU A 555 10.72 43.59 -2.61
CA GLU A 555 11.73 44.50 -3.16
C GLU A 555 11.49 44.74 -4.66
N HIS A 556 11.26 43.66 -5.43
CA HIS A 556 11.27 43.71 -6.89
C HIS A 556 9.89 43.82 -7.56
N VAL A 557 8.82 43.36 -6.91
CA VAL A 557 7.46 43.40 -7.46
C VAL A 557 6.63 44.42 -6.67
N LYS A 558 5.97 45.33 -7.39
CA LYS A 558 5.15 46.39 -6.80
C LYS A 558 3.71 46.27 -7.25
N TRP A 559 2.80 46.27 -6.29
CA TRP A 559 1.36 46.26 -6.56
C TRP A 559 0.74 47.64 -6.32
N SER A 560 -0.38 47.88 -6.99
CA SER A 560 -1.14 49.13 -6.84
C SER A 560 -1.64 49.30 -5.39
N GLY A 561 -1.74 50.57 -4.96
CA GLY A 561 -2.19 50.90 -3.61
C GLY A 561 -1.18 50.60 -2.49
N GLY A 562 0.09 50.33 -2.83
CA GLY A 562 1.14 50.04 -1.85
C GLY A 562 1.04 48.65 -1.23
N LYS A 563 0.28 47.75 -1.85
CA LYS A 563 0.14 46.37 -1.41
C LYS A 563 1.47 45.63 -1.50
N LYS A 564 1.66 44.74 -0.54
CA LYS A 564 2.77 43.79 -0.45
C LYS A 564 2.38 42.43 -1.01
N PHE A 565 3.38 41.58 -1.15
CA PHE A 565 3.23 40.18 -1.54
C PHE A 565 2.25 39.43 -0.63
N GLU A 566 2.36 39.63 0.68
CA GLU A 566 1.47 39.05 1.69
C GLU A 566 0.01 39.47 1.48
N ASP A 567 -0.24 40.73 1.12
CA ASP A 567 -1.59 41.23 0.87
C ASP A 567 -2.20 40.52 -0.34
N LYS A 568 -1.42 40.39 -1.42
CA LYS A 568 -1.85 39.72 -2.64
C LYS A 568 -2.09 38.23 -2.42
N PHE A 569 -1.25 37.58 -1.62
CA PHE A 569 -1.40 36.17 -1.27
C PHE A 569 -2.71 35.91 -0.51
N VAL A 570 -2.99 36.70 0.53
CA VAL A 570 -4.22 36.56 1.34
C VAL A 570 -5.46 36.98 0.55
N GLU A 571 -5.37 38.01 -0.30
CA GLU A 571 -6.46 38.40 -1.21
C GLU A 571 -6.85 37.27 -2.16
N THR A 572 -5.87 36.55 -2.72
CA THR A 572 -6.13 35.40 -3.60
C THR A 572 -6.81 34.26 -2.84
N LEU A 573 -6.34 33.92 -1.64
CA LEU A 573 -6.99 32.92 -0.80
C LEU A 573 -8.45 33.31 -0.45
N THR A 574 -8.65 34.57 -0.05
CA THR A 574 -9.98 35.11 0.32
C THR A 574 -10.92 35.12 -0.88
N LYS A 575 -10.43 35.44 -2.08
CA LYS A 575 -11.18 35.39 -3.35
C LYS A 575 -11.79 34.00 -3.58
N TYR A 576 -11.11 32.93 -3.21
CA TYR A 576 -11.59 31.55 -3.34
C TYR A 576 -12.25 30.99 -2.06
N GLY A 577 -12.56 31.84 -1.08
CA GLY A 577 -13.33 31.46 0.10
C GLY A 577 -12.54 30.74 1.21
N TYR A 578 -11.22 30.65 1.12
CA TYR A 578 -10.41 30.07 2.20
C TYR A 578 -10.46 30.95 3.44
N LYS A 579 -10.91 30.36 4.55
CA LYS A 579 -11.09 31.02 5.85
C LYS A 579 -11.18 29.99 6.97
N GLY A 580 -11.31 30.47 8.21
CA GLY A 580 -11.53 29.63 9.38
C GLY A 580 -10.24 29.27 10.10
N GLU A 581 -10.37 29.06 11.41
CA GLU A 581 -9.29 28.58 12.28
C GLU A 581 -9.11 27.06 12.08
N TYR A 582 -7.94 26.52 12.45
CA TYR A 582 -7.68 25.08 12.38
C TYR A 582 -8.82 24.26 13.02
N MET A 583 -9.27 23.21 12.35
CA MET A 583 -10.38 22.33 12.78
C MET A 583 -11.76 23.00 12.95
N SER A 584 -11.91 24.27 12.57
CA SER A 584 -13.23 24.90 12.49
C SER A 584 -14.07 24.32 11.36
N GLU A 585 -15.39 24.47 11.42
CA GLU A 585 -16.30 23.99 10.38
C GLU A 585 -15.97 24.57 9.00
N ASP A 586 -15.58 25.85 8.95
CA ASP A 586 -15.14 26.52 7.72
C ASP A 586 -13.84 25.88 7.18
N TRP A 587 -12.88 25.58 8.06
CA TRP A 587 -11.63 24.95 7.66
C TRP A 587 -11.83 23.51 7.17
N LEU A 588 -12.69 22.73 7.82
CA LEU A 588 -12.98 21.34 7.41
C LEU A 588 -13.64 21.25 6.02
N LYS A 589 -14.35 22.30 5.59
CA LYS A 589 -14.92 22.38 4.23
C LYS A 589 -13.88 22.70 3.17
N GLN A 590 -12.86 23.48 3.51
CA GLN A 590 -11.85 23.93 2.57
C GLN A 590 -10.48 24.08 3.29
N PRO A 591 -9.80 22.95 3.57
CA PRO A 591 -8.63 22.95 4.44
C PRO A 591 -7.46 23.74 3.83
N LEU A 592 -6.80 24.54 4.66
CA LEU A 592 -5.67 25.37 4.27
C LEU A 592 -4.65 25.43 5.40
N PHE A 593 -3.37 25.28 5.09
CA PHE A 593 -2.26 25.74 5.91
C PHE A 593 -1.39 26.71 5.11
N ILE A 594 -0.91 27.79 5.75
CA ILE A 594 0.02 28.74 5.12
C ILE A 594 1.40 28.56 5.75
N GLN A 595 2.46 28.44 4.96
CA GLN A 595 3.82 28.36 5.51
C GLN A 595 4.77 29.43 4.99
N CYS A 596 5.82 29.72 5.75
CA CYS A 596 6.87 30.66 5.39
C CYS A 596 8.10 30.53 6.30
N TYR A 597 9.30 30.75 5.77
CA TYR A 597 10.54 30.91 6.56
C TYR A 597 10.71 32.32 7.16
N ALA A 598 9.89 33.30 6.75
CA ALA A 598 9.90 34.66 7.26
C ALA A 598 8.84 34.84 8.37
N PRO A 599 9.20 34.76 9.67
CA PRO A 599 8.26 34.94 10.78
C PRO A 599 7.50 36.26 10.73
N THR A 600 8.09 37.36 10.24
CA THR A 600 7.40 38.66 10.16
C THR A 600 6.25 38.63 9.16
N SER A 601 6.36 37.89 8.05
CA SER A 601 5.26 37.70 7.10
C SER A 601 4.10 36.92 7.72
N LEU A 602 4.38 35.87 8.50
CA LEU A 602 3.36 35.11 9.24
C LEU A 602 2.64 35.97 10.30
N ILE A 603 3.40 36.79 11.04
CA ILE A 603 2.84 37.75 12.01
C ILE A 603 1.98 38.78 11.29
N TYR A 604 2.45 39.31 10.16
CA TYR A 604 1.72 40.31 9.37
C TYR A 604 0.36 39.77 8.90
N ILE A 605 0.33 38.60 8.25
CA ILE A 605 -0.93 38.02 7.75
C ILE A 605 -1.86 37.53 8.86
N SER A 606 -1.38 37.44 10.11
CA SER A 606 -2.23 37.09 11.25
C SER A 606 -3.28 38.12 11.58
N ASN A 607 -3.11 39.37 11.14
CA ASN A 607 -4.15 40.40 11.22
C ASN A 607 -5.13 40.35 10.03
N MET A 608 -4.85 39.53 9.01
CA MET A 608 -5.62 39.48 7.77
C MET A 608 -6.44 38.19 7.63
N THR A 609 -5.92 37.08 8.13
CA THR A 609 -6.60 35.78 8.09
C THR A 609 -6.41 34.96 9.37
N LYS A 610 -7.46 34.21 9.69
CA LYS A 610 -7.50 33.22 10.77
C LYS A 610 -7.02 31.82 10.35
N SER A 611 -6.79 31.60 9.06
CA SER A 611 -6.26 30.34 8.53
C SER A 611 -4.97 29.93 9.24
N PRO A 612 -4.77 28.63 9.51
CA PRO A 612 -3.62 28.18 10.26
C PRO A 612 -2.31 28.41 9.49
N LYS A 613 -1.27 28.72 10.26
CA LYS A 613 0.05 29.11 9.76
C LYS A 613 1.12 28.20 10.35
N LEU A 614 2.17 27.94 9.60
CA LEU A 614 3.36 27.23 10.09
C LEU A 614 4.63 28.03 9.81
N LEU A 615 5.48 28.10 10.83
CA LEU A 615 6.83 28.61 10.68
C LEU A 615 7.73 27.49 10.15
N LEU A 616 8.35 27.71 8.99
CA LEU A 616 9.37 26.80 8.47
C LEU A 616 10.69 27.01 9.18
N ILE A 617 11.41 25.92 9.45
CA ILE A 617 12.68 25.90 10.17
C ILE A 617 13.67 25.07 9.36
N ASP A 618 14.71 25.74 8.85
CA ASP A 618 15.74 25.11 8.01
C ASP A 618 16.89 24.53 8.87
N ASP A 619 17.94 24.05 8.20
CA ASP A 619 19.18 23.58 8.82
C ASP A 619 19.71 24.53 9.91
N THR A 620 20.37 23.94 10.90
CA THR A 620 20.87 24.65 12.09
C THR A 620 21.82 25.82 11.78
N THR A 621 22.43 25.83 10.59
CA THR A 621 23.33 26.89 10.13
C THR A 621 22.63 28.02 9.38
N VAL A 622 21.40 27.78 8.92
CA VAL A 622 20.61 28.74 8.14
C VAL A 622 19.88 29.70 9.09
N ARG A 623 19.84 30.97 8.72
CA ARG A 623 19.15 32.02 9.49
C ARG A 623 17.84 32.39 8.82
N THR A 624 16.86 32.83 9.60
CA THR A 624 15.57 33.31 9.09
C THR A 624 15.75 34.39 8.01
N GLN A 625 14.90 34.36 6.98
CA GLN A 625 14.97 35.24 5.80
C GLN A 625 14.89 36.74 6.10
N ASP A 626 14.21 37.13 7.18
CA ASP A 626 13.80 38.53 7.46
C ASP A 626 14.39 39.13 8.75
N THR A 627 14.58 38.31 9.78
CA THR A 627 14.98 38.76 11.13
C THR A 627 16.41 38.41 11.50
N ASN A 628 17.12 37.66 10.63
CA ASN A 628 18.49 37.20 10.85
C ASN A 628 18.68 36.41 12.17
N GLN A 629 17.61 35.77 12.67
CA GLN A 629 17.65 34.90 13.84
C GLN A 629 18.22 33.53 13.47
N SER A 630 18.96 32.92 14.38
CA SER A 630 19.49 31.56 14.22
C SER A 630 18.44 30.49 14.52
N TYR A 631 18.71 29.25 14.13
CA TYR A 631 17.94 28.07 14.54
C TYR A 631 17.68 28.04 16.05
N TYR A 632 18.72 28.27 16.87
CA TYR A 632 18.61 28.23 18.33
C TYR A 632 17.74 29.36 18.90
N ASP A 633 17.71 30.53 18.24
CA ASP A 633 16.83 31.62 18.64
C ASP A 633 15.37 31.24 18.40
N ILE A 634 15.05 30.74 17.20
CA ILE A 634 13.66 30.45 16.79
C ILE A 634 13.10 29.13 17.34
N THR A 635 13.97 28.26 17.86
CA THR A 635 13.58 27.02 18.54
C THR A 635 13.67 27.11 20.07
N SER A 636 14.05 28.27 20.63
CA SER A 636 14.05 28.50 22.08
C SER A 636 12.64 28.46 22.68
N ASP A 637 12.52 28.10 23.95
CA ASP A 637 11.22 28.04 24.64
C ASP A 637 10.48 29.39 24.63
N ASP A 638 11.21 30.48 24.81
CA ASP A 638 10.64 31.83 24.81
C ASP A 638 10.15 32.21 23.42
N TYR A 639 10.87 31.83 22.37
CA TYR A 639 10.43 32.07 21.01
C TYR A 639 9.23 31.20 20.62
N LEU A 640 9.23 29.91 20.97
CA LEU A 640 8.07 29.04 20.71
C LEU A 640 6.82 29.55 21.45
N LYS A 641 6.95 30.05 22.69
CA LYS A 641 5.86 30.72 23.43
C LYS A 641 5.41 32.04 22.79
N PHE A 642 6.31 32.76 22.15
CA PHE A 642 6.00 33.98 21.42
C PHE A 642 5.26 33.66 20.12
N ILE A 643 5.83 32.80 19.27
CA ILE A 643 5.35 32.57 17.91
C ILE A 643 4.03 31.79 17.87
N ARG A 644 3.75 30.92 18.87
CA ARG A 644 2.47 30.18 18.99
C ARG A 644 1.22 31.06 19.05
N LYS A 645 1.38 32.37 19.28
CA LYS A 645 0.27 33.34 19.23
C LYS A 645 -0.19 33.61 17.79
N TYR A 646 0.65 33.30 16.81
CA TYR A 646 0.46 33.60 15.39
C TYR A 646 0.39 32.34 14.52
N VAL A 647 1.05 31.26 14.94
CA VAL A 647 1.15 29.99 14.19
C VAL A 647 0.46 28.84 14.89
N THR A 648 -0.02 27.88 14.10
CA THR A 648 -0.63 26.61 14.53
C THR A 648 0.42 25.50 14.63
N GLY A 649 1.56 25.65 13.98
CA GLY A 649 2.62 24.65 14.00
C GLY A 649 3.96 25.15 13.49
N ILE A 650 4.90 24.22 13.41
CA ILE A 650 6.23 24.39 12.79
C ILE A 650 6.43 23.31 11.73
N GLY A 651 7.14 23.65 10.65
CA GLY A 651 7.60 22.70 9.64
C GLY A 651 9.12 22.67 9.62
N PRO A 652 9.79 21.80 10.40
CA PRO A 652 11.24 21.73 10.41
C PRO A 652 11.81 20.81 9.33
N TRP A 653 13.03 21.07 8.88
CA TRP A 653 13.78 20.07 8.13
C TRP A 653 13.99 18.82 9.00
N LYS A 654 13.72 17.62 8.47
CA LYS A 654 13.66 16.36 9.24
C LYS A 654 14.98 16.09 9.98
N ASP A 655 16.12 16.35 9.36
CA ASP A 655 17.43 16.12 9.97
C ASP A 655 17.75 17.12 11.09
N THR A 656 17.01 18.22 11.25
CA THR A 656 17.14 19.06 12.45
C THR A 656 16.39 18.50 13.66
N VAL A 657 15.37 17.67 13.41
CA VAL A 657 14.62 17.00 14.47
C VAL A 657 15.35 15.74 14.92
N VAL A 658 15.91 14.98 13.97
CA VAL A 658 16.76 13.81 14.23
C VAL A 658 18.09 13.94 13.48
N PRO A 659 19.10 14.60 14.08
CA PRO A 659 20.39 14.84 13.44
C PRO A 659 21.14 13.55 13.10
N PRO A 660 21.52 13.33 11.83
CA PRO A 660 22.30 12.16 11.46
C PRO A 660 23.81 12.37 11.71
N GLU A 661 24.51 11.27 11.99
CA GLU A 661 25.97 11.18 11.99
C GLU A 661 26.41 10.11 10.99
N ASN A 662 27.20 10.49 9.98
CA ASN A 662 27.63 9.59 8.89
C ASN A 662 26.45 8.84 8.21
N ASN A 663 25.33 9.54 8.02
CA ASN A 663 24.07 9.00 7.47
C ASN A 663 23.37 7.93 8.34
N TYR A 664 23.76 7.78 9.60
CA TYR A 664 22.98 7.06 10.61
C TYR A 664 22.25 8.07 11.49
N LEU A 665 21.00 7.77 11.86
CA LEU A 665 20.23 8.58 12.81
C LEU A 665 20.97 8.69 14.14
N GLY A 666 21.15 9.92 14.61
CA GLY A 666 21.52 10.22 15.99
C GLY A 666 20.32 10.23 16.93
N PRO A 667 20.50 10.66 18.18
CA PRO A 667 19.39 10.83 19.11
C PRO A 667 18.43 11.94 18.63
N PRO A 668 17.09 11.73 18.72
CA PRO A 668 16.14 12.79 18.41
C PRO A 668 16.29 13.96 19.39
N THR A 669 16.11 15.17 18.89
CA THR A 669 15.98 16.36 19.73
C THR A 669 14.64 16.36 20.48
N ASP A 670 14.48 17.27 21.45
CA ASP A 670 13.21 17.46 22.15
C ASP A 670 12.26 18.43 21.45
N LEU A 671 12.58 18.90 20.23
CA LEU A 671 11.85 19.95 19.54
C LEU A 671 10.37 19.60 19.33
N VAL A 672 10.08 18.35 18.93
CA VAL A 672 8.71 17.86 18.74
C VAL A 672 7.94 17.89 20.05
N ALA A 673 8.52 17.36 21.12
CA ALA A 673 7.89 17.33 22.44
C ALA A 673 7.63 18.76 22.98
N ARG A 674 8.58 19.68 22.81
CA ARG A 674 8.43 21.08 23.22
C ARG A 674 7.38 21.82 22.40
N ALA A 675 7.28 21.56 21.09
CA ALA A 675 6.24 22.10 20.24
C ALA A 675 4.84 21.58 20.67
N HIS A 676 4.69 20.28 20.88
CA HIS A 676 3.44 19.68 21.35
C HIS A 676 3.02 20.18 22.74
N ALA A 677 3.97 20.38 23.66
CA ALA A 677 3.68 20.97 24.98
C ALA A 677 3.08 22.40 24.89
N LEU A 678 3.23 23.06 23.74
CA LEU A 678 2.66 24.37 23.42
C LEU A 678 1.45 24.31 22.47
N ASN A 679 0.95 23.10 22.18
CA ASN A 679 -0.11 22.80 21.22
C ASN A 679 0.23 23.25 19.79
N LEU A 680 1.50 23.17 19.40
CA LEU A 680 1.95 23.39 18.03
C LEU A 680 1.99 22.05 17.29
N GLN A 681 1.41 22.01 16.09
CA GLN A 681 1.59 20.89 15.14
C GLN A 681 3.04 20.87 14.63
N VAL A 682 3.54 19.68 14.28
CA VAL A 682 4.88 19.52 13.70
C VAL A 682 4.79 18.74 12.40
N HIS A 683 5.10 19.39 11.28
CA HIS A 683 5.05 18.80 9.93
C HIS A 683 6.43 18.85 9.25
N PRO A 684 7.34 17.89 9.51
CA PRO A 684 8.69 17.93 8.95
C PRO A 684 8.73 17.71 7.43
N TYR A 685 9.76 18.26 6.80
CA TYR A 685 10.09 18.05 5.38
C TYR A 685 11.55 17.59 5.21
N THR A 686 11.97 16.86 4.18
CA THR A 686 11.15 16.19 3.15
C THR A 686 11.52 14.71 3.10
N PHE A 687 10.50 13.87 3.01
CA PHE A 687 10.61 12.42 2.94
C PHE A 687 10.64 11.97 1.48
N ARG A 688 11.66 11.18 1.15
CA ARG A 688 12.02 10.81 -0.22
C ARG A 688 12.41 9.34 -0.23
N ASN A 689 11.77 8.56 -1.09
CA ASN A 689 11.93 7.12 -1.12
C ASN A 689 13.28 6.69 -1.71
N GLU A 690 13.97 7.57 -2.43
CA GLU A 690 15.22 7.21 -3.08
C GLU A 690 16.34 7.05 -2.05
N ASN A 691 17.15 5.99 -2.23
CA ASN A 691 18.21 5.57 -1.32
C ASN A 691 19.18 6.68 -0.89
N SER A 692 19.42 7.68 -1.74
CA SER A 692 20.30 8.81 -1.43
C SER A 692 19.75 9.73 -0.34
N PHE A 693 18.46 9.65 -0.03
CA PHE A 693 17.78 10.49 0.97
C PHE A 693 17.31 9.70 2.20
N LEU A 694 17.45 8.37 2.18
CA LEU A 694 17.15 7.50 3.30
C LEU A 694 18.41 7.29 4.16
N HIS A 695 18.26 7.51 5.46
CA HIS A 695 19.31 7.17 6.42
C HIS A 695 19.47 5.65 6.52
N PHE A 696 20.71 5.20 6.78
CA PHE A 696 21.05 3.78 6.75
C PHE A 696 20.30 2.93 7.77
N ASN A 697 19.79 3.53 8.84
CA ASN A 697 18.93 2.89 9.84
C ASN A 697 17.65 2.30 9.25
N PHE A 698 17.18 2.85 8.14
CA PHE A 698 15.96 2.40 7.48
C PHE A 698 16.22 1.32 6.44
N HIS A 699 17.48 0.91 6.21
CA HIS A 699 17.81 -0.19 5.29
C HIS A 699 17.20 -0.04 3.89
N GLN A 700 17.11 1.20 3.38
CA GLN A 700 16.49 1.54 2.09
C GLN A 700 14.96 1.30 2.05
N ASP A 701 14.31 1.20 3.21
CA ASP A 701 12.87 1.06 3.33
C ASP A 701 12.21 2.39 3.76
N PRO A 702 11.48 3.07 2.86
CA PRO A 702 10.76 4.30 3.21
C PRO A 702 9.61 4.05 4.21
N TYR A 703 9.05 2.84 4.29
CA TYR A 703 8.00 2.52 5.25
C TYR A 703 8.56 2.44 6.68
N ALA A 704 9.78 1.95 6.85
CA ALA A 704 10.49 2.01 8.12
C ALA A 704 10.76 3.46 8.55
N GLU A 705 11.06 4.36 7.60
CA GLU A 705 11.14 5.79 7.87
C GLU A 705 9.77 6.35 8.31
N TYR A 706 8.69 6.05 7.58
CA TYR A 706 7.35 6.51 7.97
C TYR A 706 6.92 6.00 9.37
N GLU A 707 7.12 4.73 9.70
CA GLU A 707 6.83 4.18 11.03
C GLU A 707 7.65 4.88 12.12
N TYR A 708 8.94 5.12 11.88
CA TYR A 708 9.76 5.84 12.82
C TYR A 708 9.22 7.25 13.08
N TRP A 709 8.90 8.00 12.03
CA TRP A 709 8.47 9.39 12.19
C TRP A 709 7.04 9.53 12.71
N LEU A 710 6.11 8.70 12.23
CA LEU A 710 4.70 8.76 12.63
C LEU A 710 4.45 8.12 14.00
N SER A 711 5.12 7.02 14.32
CA SER A 711 4.86 6.26 15.55
C SER A 711 5.89 6.47 16.66
N LYS A 712 7.18 6.69 16.33
CA LYS A 712 8.24 6.91 17.35
C LYS A 712 8.45 8.38 17.66
N ILE A 713 8.59 9.22 16.63
CA ILE A 713 8.74 10.67 16.80
C ILE A 713 7.38 11.32 17.07
N GLY A 714 6.32 10.81 16.45
CA GLY A 714 4.94 11.23 16.73
C GLY A 714 4.56 12.54 16.04
N VAL A 715 5.05 12.81 14.83
CA VAL A 715 4.73 14.05 14.08
C VAL A 715 3.28 14.06 13.59
N ASP A 716 2.70 15.26 13.42
CA ASP A 716 1.28 15.45 13.08
C ASP A 716 0.99 15.36 11.58
N GLY A 717 2.03 15.26 10.78
CA GLY A 717 1.99 15.12 9.32
C GLY A 717 3.40 15.20 8.78
N LEU A 718 3.61 14.89 7.51
CA LEU A 718 4.92 15.04 6.90
C LEU A 718 4.81 15.37 5.41
N PHE A 719 5.80 16.10 4.92
CA PHE A 719 5.96 16.43 3.51
C PHE A 719 6.73 15.32 2.80
N THR A 720 6.15 14.74 1.77
CA THR A 720 6.80 13.71 0.96
C THR A 720 6.70 14.01 -0.54
N ASP A 721 7.75 13.63 -1.27
CA ASP A 721 7.75 13.64 -2.73
C ASP A 721 6.98 12.43 -3.32
N PHE A 722 6.57 11.46 -2.47
CA PHE A 722 5.93 10.19 -2.84
C PHE A 722 4.65 9.95 -2.03
N THR A 723 3.57 10.66 -2.36
CA THR A 723 2.35 10.61 -1.56
C THR A 723 1.67 9.25 -1.59
N GLY A 724 1.80 8.50 -2.69
CA GLY A 724 1.23 7.16 -2.82
C GLY A 724 1.84 6.16 -1.83
N SER A 725 3.15 6.21 -1.57
CA SER A 725 3.76 5.31 -0.57
C SER A 725 3.32 5.66 0.84
N LEU A 726 3.25 6.94 1.19
CA LEU A 726 2.76 7.34 2.51
C LEU A 726 1.27 7.00 2.70
N HIS A 727 0.43 7.21 1.68
CA HIS A 727 -0.98 6.85 1.76
C HIS A 727 -1.14 5.33 1.97
N LYS A 728 -0.42 4.51 1.20
CA LYS A 728 -0.38 3.05 1.37
C LYS A 728 0.03 2.67 2.79
N TYR A 729 1.10 3.26 3.32
CA TYR A 729 1.54 3.05 4.69
C TYR A 729 0.44 3.34 5.71
N GLN A 730 -0.23 4.47 5.55
CA GLN A 730 -1.28 4.91 6.46
C GLN A 730 -2.52 4.04 6.36
N ASP A 731 -2.88 3.54 5.17
CA ASP A 731 -3.97 2.59 4.99
C ASP A 731 -3.64 1.24 5.64
N TRP A 732 -2.38 0.78 5.58
CA TRP A 732 -1.94 -0.46 6.22
C TRP A 732 -1.88 -0.37 7.74
N THR A 733 -1.47 0.78 8.27
CA THR A 733 -1.28 1.01 9.70
C THR A 733 -2.47 1.68 10.37
N ALA A 734 -3.47 2.12 9.60
CA ALA A 734 -4.72 2.60 10.15
C ALA A 734 -5.29 1.50 11.05
N PRO A 735 -5.59 1.80 12.33
CA PRO A 735 -6.25 0.84 13.17
C PRO A 735 -7.64 0.57 12.59
N HIS A 736 -7.78 -0.51 11.81
CA HIS A 736 -9.02 -1.27 11.82
C HIS A 736 -9.33 -1.49 13.29
N GLN A 737 -10.50 -1.03 13.76
CA GLN A 737 -10.91 -1.16 15.16
C GLN A 737 -10.51 -2.54 15.67
N MET A 738 -9.42 -2.58 16.45
CA MET A 738 -8.85 -3.82 16.92
C MET A 738 -9.88 -4.47 17.83
N LYS A 739 -10.60 -5.46 17.32
CA LYS A 739 -11.02 -6.57 18.17
C LYS A 739 -9.86 -7.53 18.20
N ALA A 740 -8.87 -7.20 19.02
CA ALA A 740 -7.90 -8.17 19.50
C ALA A 740 -8.68 -9.33 20.15
N LYS A 741 -8.94 -10.39 19.39
CA LYS A 741 -9.31 -11.71 19.91
C LYS A 741 -8.38 -12.73 19.27
N ASN A 742 -7.26 -12.90 19.97
CA ASN A 742 -6.19 -13.89 19.85
C ASN A 742 -6.50 -15.10 18.96
N ALA A 743 -5.60 -15.35 17.99
CA ALA A 743 -5.51 -16.59 17.23
C ALA A 743 -5.54 -17.85 18.13
N GLU A 744 -4.91 -17.80 19.32
CA GLU A 744 -4.97 -18.88 20.30
C GLU A 744 -6.37 -19.11 20.87
N ALA A 745 -7.19 -18.07 21.02
CA ALA A 745 -8.57 -18.21 21.48
C ALA A 745 -9.46 -18.83 20.39
N LEU A 746 -9.22 -18.49 19.11
CA LEU A 746 -9.89 -19.14 17.98
C LEU A 746 -9.46 -20.61 17.86
N LEU A 747 -8.16 -20.91 17.95
CA LEU A 747 -7.64 -22.28 17.97
C LEU A 747 -8.17 -23.08 19.17
N TYR A 748 -8.29 -22.46 20.34
CA TYR A 748 -8.89 -23.10 21.51
C TYR A 748 -10.37 -23.43 21.27
N GLN A 749 -11.14 -22.50 20.68
CA GLN A 749 -12.53 -22.75 20.30
C GLN A 749 -12.64 -23.86 19.24
N ILE A 750 -11.79 -23.83 18.21
CA ILE A 750 -11.68 -24.88 17.19
C ILE A 750 -11.36 -26.23 17.84
N SER A 751 -10.39 -26.29 18.75
CA SER A 751 -10.01 -27.52 19.44
C SER A 751 -11.12 -28.08 20.35
N TYR A 752 -11.97 -27.22 20.90
CA TYR A 752 -13.12 -27.63 21.70
C TYR A 752 -14.22 -28.23 20.80
N MET A 753 -14.46 -27.64 19.63
CA MET A 753 -15.44 -28.15 18.66
C MET A 753 -15.02 -29.50 18.06
N LEU A 754 -13.72 -29.70 17.80
CA LEU A 754 -13.21 -30.99 17.30
C LEU A 754 -13.30 -32.13 18.33
N LYS A 755 -13.37 -31.82 19.64
CA LYS A 755 -13.53 -32.84 20.70
C LYS A 755 -14.96 -33.40 20.78
N ASP A 756 -15.98 -32.62 20.41
CA ASP A 756 -17.38 -33.08 20.44
C ASP A 756 -17.71 -34.05 19.29
N ASP A 757 -16.89 -34.11 18.24
CA ASP A 757 -17.01 -35.05 17.11
C ASP A 757 -16.18 -36.34 17.26
N GLY A 758 -15.63 -36.63 18.45
CA GLY A 758 -15.03 -37.92 18.77
C GLY A 758 -13.59 -38.15 18.27
N TYR A 759 -12.71 -37.16 18.41
CA TYR A 759 -11.25 -37.33 18.31
C TYR A 759 -10.61 -37.74 19.63
#